data_AF-A0A849SAA0-F1
#
_entry.id   AF-A0A849SAA0-F1
#
_cell.length_a   1.000
_cell.length_b   1.000
_cell.length_c   1.000
_cell.angle_alpha   90.00
_cell.angle_beta   90.00
_cell.angle_gamma   90.00
#
_symmetry.space_group_name_H-M   'P 1'
#
loop_
_entity.id
_entity.type
_entity.pdbx_description
1 polymer ?
#
loop_
_entity_poly.entity_id
_entity_poly.type
_entity_poly.pdbx_seq_one_letter_code
_entity_poly.pdbx_strand_id
1 'polypeptide(L)'
;MATIGTVVLLTGKAFAINEQGVQRELHLGDTLQPGDIIIAPKGAVVELSLVNGQQVQISEQQTVNFTPELSDAILNNVIDPSAASIDQATIQTVVQAIASGQDINDVAKALENQNLGGPAGQDEHSFVDLLRIDEVLNQFEYRYDVASREFTDTNPLQQDRQVLSADVPYSAVNVSRIDQDLNSFNFQYGWKKNDFESRRYEDIRDGFDELHTQPSANKAPTAIATPASGNEDGGNISVNLSGTDTDGTIANVTVSSLPPASQGLLTKADGSPVVAGVPLTPAEAAGLIFTPEPNFNGTVNIPFTVTDNQGATSPVAVAPITVNSVNDAPTAANGSLSPTEDNTPMTVALAGSDVDGTIASYTITSGPTTAQGALVYDNDGNPTTPPIAVPFNTPLTPVQAATVKFVPAANYNGPVAPIVYTVTDNQGLPSAPATITVNDIPPNNDAPVAVDDLASTPINTAVPLNLAANDTDVDGDALTIQSINNVTLTPGTAQIIPVPNGTVNVSAAGVITFTPNLNYTGPAVFDYVVTDPTGATDVGTVTVNVGTNNPPTSVDVLKTIAEDTPLVLGTADFAFADADLGQTLVNVRIDVLPTNGSLTLNGNPVLAGAVISVADIAAGSLVFTPALNANGVAYANFTFSVQDSAGAFDTVPNT
;
A
#
# COMPACT_ATOMS: atom_id res chain seq x y z
N MET A 1 0.43 -22.13 -42.41
CA MET A 1 1.81 -21.62 -42.45
C MET A 1 2.50 -22.09 -41.17
N ALA A 2 3.80 -22.38 -41.20
CA ALA A 2 4.50 -22.94 -40.06
C ALA A 2 4.55 -21.92 -38.92
N THR A 3 4.23 -22.32 -37.69
CA THR A 3 4.27 -21.41 -36.53
C THR A 3 5.65 -21.47 -35.89
N ILE A 4 6.29 -20.33 -35.65
CA ILE A 4 7.61 -20.25 -35.00
C ILE A 4 7.53 -20.09 -33.48
N GLY A 5 6.41 -19.56 -32.97
CA GLY A 5 6.17 -19.42 -31.54
C GLY A 5 4.79 -18.85 -31.21
N THR A 6 4.47 -18.83 -29.92
CA THR A 6 3.19 -18.36 -29.37
C THR A 6 3.43 -17.34 -28.27
N VAL A 7 2.62 -16.27 -28.22
CA VAL A 7 2.66 -15.28 -27.14
C VAL A 7 2.13 -15.91 -25.84
N VAL A 8 2.98 -15.98 -24.81
CA VAL A 8 2.66 -16.56 -23.50
C VAL A 8 2.60 -15.51 -22.38
N LEU A 9 3.10 -14.31 -22.62
CA LEU A 9 2.89 -13.14 -21.79
C LEU A 9 2.78 -11.90 -22.67
N LEU A 10 1.86 -11.01 -22.33
CA LEU A 10 1.78 -9.68 -22.93
C LEU A 10 1.40 -8.67 -21.85
N THR A 11 2.25 -7.68 -21.65
CA THR A 11 1.91 -6.45 -20.92
C THR A 11 1.92 -5.29 -21.91
N GLY A 12 1.06 -4.29 -21.72
CA GLY A 12 0.92 -3.17 -22.66
C GLY A 12 0.35 -3.57 -24.03
N LYS A 13 0.61 -2.76 -25.05
CA LYS A 13 0.18 -2.98 -26.44
C LYS A 13 1.37 -3.22 -27.34
N ALA A 14 1.42 -4.38 -28.00
CA ALA A 14 2.48 -4.75 -28.94
C ALA A 14 1.89 -5.12 -30.31
N PHE A 15 2.73 -5.08 -31.35
CA PHE A 15 2.30 -5.32 -32.73
C PHE A 15 3.22 -6.32 -33.44
N ALA A 16 2.65 -7.09 -34.38
CA ALA A 16 3.40 -7.89 -35.33
C ALA A 16 3.17 -7.36 -36.76
N ILE A 17 4.23 -7.26 -37.55
CA ILE A 17 4.18 -6.91 -38.97
C ILE A 17 4.58 -8.16 -39.76
N ASN A 18 3.72 -8.63 -40.66
CA ASN A 18 4.04 -9.80 -41.49
C ASN A 18 4.94 -9.42 -42.69
N GLU A 19 5.42 -10.41 -43.44
CA GLU A 19 6.27 -10.21 -44.64
C GLU A 19 5.63 -9.31 -45.73
N GLN A 20 4.31 -9.11 -45.69
CA GLN A 20 3.57 -8.24 -46.62
C GLN A 20 3.46 -6.80 -46.11
N GLY A 21 4.08 -6.47 -44.97
CA GLY A 21 4.04 -5.17 -44.32
C GLY A 21 2.73 -4.88 -43.57
N VAL A 22 1.88 -5.89 -43.37
CA VAL A 22 0.59 -5.72 -42.68
C VAL A 22 0.78 -5.83 -41.18
N GLN A 23 0.48 -4.76 -40.46
CA GLN A 23 0.53 -4.69 -39.00
C GLN A 23 -0.74 -5.28 -38.36
N ARG A 24 -0.57 -6.10 -37.32
CA ARG A 24 -1.63 -6.62 -36.44
C ARG A 24 -1.27 -6.39 -34.96
N GLU A 25 -2.25 -6.07 -34.12
CA GLU A 25 -2.06 -6.02 -32.66
C GLU A 25 -1.95 -7.43 -32.10
N LEU A 26 -0.99 -7.65 -31.20
CA LEU A 26 -0.74 -8.93 -30.56
C LEU A 26 -1.63 -9.11 -29.33
N HIS A 27 -2.12 -10.34 -29.14
CA HIS A 27 -2.86 -10.79 -27.97
C HIS A 27 -2.22 -12.06 -27.40
N LEU A 28 -2.54 -12.36 -26.14
CA LEU A 28 -2.10 -13.60 -25.51
C LEU A 28 -2.63 -14.82 -26.28
N GLY A 29 -1.73 -15.74 -26.63
CA GLY A 29 -2.05 -16.93 -27.43
C GLY A 29 -1.92 -16.73 -28.94
N ASP A 30 -1.60 -15.53 -29.42
CA ASP A 30 -1.34 -15.30 -30.84
C ASP A 30 -0.10 -16.05 -31.30
N THR A 31 -0.15 -16.57 -32.52
CA THR A 31 0.96 -17.30 -33.15
C THR A 31 1.75 -16.40 -34.08
N LEU A 32 3.06 -16.66 -34.15
CA LEU A 32 3.99 -16.00 -35.05
C LEU A 32 4.34 -16.90 -36.23
N GLN A 33 4.51 -16.27 -37.38
CA GLN A 33 4.93 -16.91 -38.63
C GLN A 33 6.38 -16.50 -38.97
N PRO A 34 7.09 -17.29 -39.78
CA PRO A 34 8.38 -16.88 -40.34
C PRO A 34 8.29 -15.51 -41.00
N GLY A 35 9.28 -14.65 -40.74
CA GLY A 35 9.33 -13.30 -41.29
C GLY A 35 8.51 -12.25 -40.54
N ASP A 36 7.79 -12.61 -39.47
CA ASP A 36 7.09 -11.62 -38.64
C ASP A 36 8.10 -10.71 -37.90
N ILE A 37 7.84 -9.39 -37.89
CA ILE A 37 8.56 -8.40 -37.08
C ILE A 37 7.70 -8.02 -35.89
N ILE A 38 8.22 -8.11 -34.67
CA ILE A 38 7.54 -7.73 -33.43
C ILE A 38 8.01 -6.36 -32.99
N ILE A 39 7.06 -5.49 -32.64
CA ILE A 39 7.32 -4.15 -32.11
C ILE A 39 6.68 -4.06 -30.71
N ALA A 40 7.51 -3.81 -29.71
CA ALA A 40 7.12 -3.56 -28.32
C ALA A 40 7.38 -2.09 -27.96
N PRO A 41 6.38 -1.21 -28.02
CA PRO A 41 6.50 0.19 -27.59
C PRO A 41 6.78 0.35 -26.08
N LYS A 42 6.97 1.59 -25.62
CA LYS A 42 7.10 1.92 -24.19
C LYS A 42 5.90 1.36 -23.39
N GLY A 43 6.18 0.64 -22.30
CA GLY A 43 5.19 -0.02 -21.46
C GLY A 43 4.68 -1.36 -21.99
N ALA A 44 5.24 -1.90 -23.08
CA ALA A 44 4.88 -3.21 -23.60
C ALA A 44 6.00 -4.24 -23.40
N VAL A 45 5.66 -5.44 -22.92
CA VAL A 45 6.57 -6.60 -22.83
C VAL A 45 5.87 -7.81 -23.41
N VAL A 46 6.55 -8.52 -24.32
CA VAL A 46 6.04 -9.74 -24.96
C VAL A 46 6.95 -10.91 -24.57
N GLU A 47 6.37 -11.99 -24.07
CA GLU A 47 7.09 -13.26 -23.91
C GLU A 47 6.55 -14.27 -24.92
N LEU A 48 7.46 -14.90 -25.65
CA LEU A 48 7.18 -15.89 -26.68
C LEU A 48 7.68 -17.25 -26.22
N SER A 49 6.85 -18.27 -26.37
CA SER A 49 7.28 -19.68 -26.33
C SER A 49 7.52 -20.14 -27.76
N LEU A 50 8.78 -20.37 -28.12
CA LEU A 50 9.16 -20.87 -29.45
C LEU A 50 8.90 -22.37 -29.57
N VAL A 51 8.70 -22.84 -30.80
CA VAL A 51 8.39 -24.26 -31.07
C VAL A 51 9.56 -25.22 -30.78
N ASN A 52 10.79 -24.71 -30.69
CA ASN A 52 11.97 -25.46 -30.25
C ASN A 52 12.09 -25.56 -28.70
N GLY A 53 11.12 -25.02 -27.95
CA GLY A 53 11.07 -25.08 -26.48
C GLY A 53 11.80 -23.95 -25.77
N GLN A 54 12.40 -23.00 -26.50
CA GLN A 54 13.01 -21.81 -25.91
C GLN A 54 11.97 -20.72 -25.63
N GLN A 55 12.22 -19.92 -24.59
CA GLN A 55 11.44 -18.71 -24.31
C GLN A 55 12.24 -17.47 -24.72
N VAL A 56 11.57 -16.51 -25.33
CA VAL A 56 12.15 -15.23 -25.75
C VAL A 56 11.31 -14.10 -25.18
N GLN A 57 11.96 -13.19 -24.45
CA GLN A 57 11.33 -11.98 -23.94
C GLN A 57 11.73 -10.78 -24.81
N ILE A 58 10.75 -10.00 -25.23
CA ILE A 58 10.90 -8.74 -25.96
C ILE A 58 10.43 -7.65 -24.99
N SER A 59 11.40 -6.86 -24.52
CA SER A 59 11.17 -5.79 -23.56
C SER A 59 10.64 -4.53 -24.25
N GLU A 60 10.21 -3.56 -23.45
CA GLU A 60 9.73 -2.29 -23.99
C GLU A 60 10.79 -1.59 -24.84
N GLN A 61 10.32 -0.83 -25.83
CA GLN A 61 11.12 -0.13 -26.82
C GLN A 61 11.99 -1.02 -27.73
N GLN A 62 11.69 -2.32 -27.81
CA GLN A 62 12.40 -3.24 -28.70
C GLN A 62 11.59 -3.54 -29.97
N THR A 63 12.32 -3.77 -31.07
CA THR A 63 11.79 -4.33 -32.31
C THR A 63 12.61 -5.57 -32.64
N VAL A 64 11.97 -6.70 -32.93
CA VAL A 64 12.62 -7.98 -33.20
C VAL A 64 12.14 -8.52 -34.54
N ASN A 65 13.06 -8.75 -35.46
CA ASN A 65 12.79 -9.32 -36.78
C ASN A 65 13.09 -10.82 -36.79
N PHE A 66 12.07 -11.67 -36.98
CA PHE A 66 12.25 -13.10 -37.17
C PHE A 66 12.56 -13.40 -38.64
N THR A 67 13.80 -13.18 -39.06
CA THR A 67 14.19 -13.42 -40.47
C THR A 67 13.89 -14.86 -40.90
N PRO A 68 13.75 -15.13 -42.21
CA PRO A 68 13.55 -16.47 -42.72
C PRO A 68 14.61 -17.47 -42.23
N GLU A 69 15.88 -17.03 -42.12
CA GLU A 69 16.99 -17.85 -41.64
C GLU A 69 16.84 -18.21 -40.15
N LEU A 70 16.48 -17.22 -39.31
CA LEU A 70 16.23 -17.43 -37.89
C LEU A 70 14.99 -18.32 -37.67
N SER A 71 13.96 -18.10 -38.48
CA SER A 71 12.72 -18.87 -38.44
C SER A 71 12.95 -20.33 -38.84
N ASP A 72 13.76 -20.59 -39.86
CA ASP A 72 14.15 -21.92 -40.30
C ASP A 72 15.02 -22.64 -39.26
N ALA A 73 15.92 -21.91 -38.58
CA ALA A 73 16.71 -22.46 -37.49
C ALA A 73 15.82 -22.89 -36.29
N ILE A 74 14.82 -22.07 -35.94
CA ILE A 74 13.84 -22.37 -34.89
C ILE A 74 12.97 -23.58 -35.27
N LEU A 75 12.47 -23.63 -36.52
CA LEU A 75 11.56 -24.69 -36.99
C LEU A 75 12.24 -26.05 -37.13
N ASN A 76 13.48 -26.06 -37.61
CA ASN A 76 14.20 -27.29 -37.93
C ASN A 76 15.18 -27.73 -36.83
N ASN A 77 15.27 -26.97 -35.73
CA ASN A 77 16.20 -27.20 -34.62
C ASN A 77 17.63 -27.48 -35.11
N VAL A 78 18.05 -26.72 -36.14
CA VAL A 78 19.36 -26.88 -36.77
C VAL A 78 20.39 -26.24 -35.86
N ILE A 79 20.85 -27.03 -34.89
CA ILE A 79 22.14 -26.77 -34.24
C ILE A 79 23.17 -27.43 -35.15
N ASP A 80 24.04 -26.65 -35.78
CA ASP A 80 25.22 -27.21 -36.43
C ASP A 80 26.01 -28.01 -35.38
N PRO A 81 26.14 -29.34 -35.49
CA PRO A 81 26.83 -30.15 -34.49
C PRO A 81 28.34 -29.86 -34.43
N SER A 82 28.87 -29.00 -35.30
CA SER A 82 30.24 -28.47 -35.25
C SER A 82 30.38 -27.15 -34.47
N ALA A 83 29.26 -26.51 -34.09
CA ALA A 83 29.28 -25.33 -33.25
C ALA A 83 29.61 -25.73 -31.79
N ALA A 84 30.86 -25.50 -31.39
CA ALA A 84 31.26 -25.64 -29.99
C ALA A 84 30.41 -24.69 -29.11
N SER A 85 29.86 -25.20 -28.01
CA SER A 85 29.19 -24.34 -27.03
C SER A 85 30.22 -23.38 -26.43
N ILE A 86 30.10 -22.10 -26.77
CA ILE A 86 30.92 -21.05 -26.16
C ILE A 86 30.47 -20.91 -24.71
N ASP A 87 31.41 -20.97 -23.76
CA ASP A 87 31.06 -20.81 -22.35
C ASP A 87 30.56 -19.39 -22.06
N GLN A 88 29.76 -19.27 -21.00
CA GLN A 88 29.11 -18.02 -20.62
C GLN A 88 30.11 -16.92 -20.23
N ALA A 89 31.34 -17.27 -19.82
CA ALA A 89 32.38 -16.31 -19.46
C ALA A 89 33.00 -15.65 -20.71
N THR A 90 33.16 -16.42 -21.79
CA THR A 90 33.64 -15.94 -23.08
C THR A 90 32.63 -14.97 -23.70
N ILE A 91 31.34 -15.29 -23.61
CA ILE A 91 30.25 -14.41 -24.05
C ILE A 91 30.27 -13.08 -23.25
N GLN A 92 30.41 -13.14 -21.93
CA GLN A 92 30.48 -11.93 -21.08
C GLN A 92 31.70 -11.05 -21.38
N THR A 93 32.83 -11.67 -21.76
CA THR A 93 34.06 -10.95 -22.14
C THR A 93 33.85 -10.18 -23.45
N VAL A 94 33.19 -10.78 -24.44
CA VAL A 94 32.86 -10.12 -25.72
C VAL A 94 31.83 -9.00 -25.49
N VAL A 95 30.82 -9.24 -24.66
CA VAL A 95 29.81 -8.23 -24.31
C VAL A 95 30.43 -7.02 -23.60
N GLN A 96 31.36 -7.23 -22.65
CA GLN A 96 32.08 -6.13 -22.00
C GLN A 96 32.98 -5.36 -22.97
N ALA A 97 33.63 -6.03 -23.91
CA ALA A 97 34.49 -5.37 -24.89
C ALA A 97 33.68 -4.49 -25.87
N ILE A 98 32.51 -4.95 -26.28
CA ILE A 98 31.57 -4.15 -27.09
C ILE A 98 31.03 -2.96 -26.29
N ALA A 99 30.61 -3.16 -25.04
CA ALA A 99 30.08 -2.10 -24.18
C ALA A 99 31.12 -1.02 -23.81
N SER A 100 32.40 -1.36 -23.87
CA SER A 100 33.52 -0.45 -23.62
C SER A 100 34.15 0.13 -24.89
N GLY A 101 33.62 -0.20 -26.08
CA GLY A 101 34.07 0.35 -27.36
C GLY A 101 35.43 -0.17 -27.84
N GLN A 102 35.85 -1.36 -27.40
CA GLN A 102 37.10 -1.97 -27.85
C GLN A 102 37.00 -2.52 -29.27
N ASP A 103 38.14 -2.59 -29.99
CA ASP A 103 38.20 -3.20 -31.32
C ASP A 103 37.96 -4.71 -31.21
N ILE A 104 36.90 -5.17 -31.86
CA ILE A 104 36.44 -6.55 -31.80
C ILE A 104 37.48 -7.53 -32.37
N ASN A 105 38.36 -7.07 -33.27
CA ASN A 105 39.41 -7.89 -33.86
C ASN A 105 40.53 -8.22 -32.84
N ASP A 106 40.77 -7.32 -31.88
CA ASP A 106 41.74 -7.55 -30.81
C ASP A 106 41.18 -8.51 -29.74
N VAL A 107 39.88 -8.44 -29.47
CA VAL A 107 39.16 -9.35 -28.59
C VAL A 107 39.13 -10.77 -29.19
N ALA A 108 38.86 -10.88 -30.49
CA ALA A 108 38.87 -12.16 -31.20
C ALA A 108 40.25 -12.84 -31.17
N LYS A 109 41.34 -12.07 -31.36
CA LYS A 109 42.71 -12.56 -31.22
C LYS A 109 43.06 -12.99 -29.79
N ALA A 110 42.53 -12.30 -28.78
CA ALA A 110 42.75 -12.70 -27.38
C ALA A 110 42.08 -14.04 -27.04
N LEU A 111 40.97 -14.36 -27.73
CA LEU A 111 40.21 -15.61 -27.56
C LEU A 111 40.80 -16.80 -28.35
N GLU A 112 41.56 -16.57 -29.43
CA GLU A 112 42.29 -17.62 -30.17
C GLU A 112 43.28 -18.41 -29.29
N ASN A 113 43.78 -17.83 -28.20
CA ASN A 113 44.72 -18.49 -27.28
C ASN A 113 44.10 -19.51 -26.31
N GLN A 114 42.78 -19.74 -26.36
CA GLN A 114 42.07 -20.69 -25.48
C GLN A 114 41.82 -22.09 -26.08
N ASN A 115 42.50 -22.43 -27.17
CA ASN A 115 42.57 -23.81 -27.69
C ASN A 115 41.21 -24.40 -28.18
N LEU A 116 40.50 -23.68 -29.05
CA LEU A 116 39.37 -24.21 -29.85
C LEU A 116 39.86 -24.95 -31.11
N GLY A 117 40.81 -25.88 -30.95
CA GLY A 117 41.43 -26.57 -32.08
C GLY A 117 40.68 -27.82 -32.54
N GLY A 118 40.15 -27.79 -33.78
CA GLY A 118 39.97 -28.97 -34.63
C GLY A 118 41.13 -29.09 -35.64
N PRO A 119 41.45 -30.30 -36.16
CA PRO A 119 42.73 -30.55 -36.83
C PRO A 119 42.82 -29.88 -38.21
N ALA A 120 44.04 -29.43 -38.51
CA ALA A 120 44.45 -28.72 -39.71
C ALA A 120 44.00 -29.37 -41.03
N GLY A 121 43.27 -28.60 -41.84
CA GLY A 121 43.05 -28.91 -43.26
C GLY A 121 42.05 -27.96 -43.93
N GLN A 122 42.59 -27.04 -44.74
CA GLN A 122 41.92 -26.21 -45.77
C GLN A 122 41.07 -25.03 -45.26
N ASP A 123 41.58 -23.82 -45.51
CA ASP A 123 40.90 -22.54 -45.78
C ASP A 123 39.40 -22.41 -45.42
N GLU A 124 39.04 -22.43 -44.14
CA GLU A 124 37.77 -21.87 -43.68
C GLU A 124 38.00 -21.13 -42.37
N HIS A 125 37.82 -19.80 -42.40
CA HIS A 125 37.63 -19.03 -41.18
C HIS A 125 36.34 -19.53 -40.53
N SER A 126 36.44 -20.18 -39.37
CA SER A 126 35.27 -20.42 -38.52
C SER A 126 34.74 -19.06 -38.08
N PHE A 127 33.74 -18.54 -38.79
CA PHE A 127 33.00 -17.39 -38.31
C PHE A 127 32.28 -17.82 -37.03
N VAL A 128 32.39 -17.01 -36.00
CA VAL A 128 31.48 -17.11 -34.86
C VAL A 128 30.12 -16.67 -35.41
N ASP A 129 29.22 -17.61 -35.64
CA ASP A 129 27.82 -17.29 -35.89
C ASP A 129 27.18 -16.92 -34.54
N LEU A 130 27.40 -15.68 -34.12
CA LEU A 130 26.62 -15.08 -33.06
C LEU A 130 25.22 -14.89 -33.62
N LEU A 131 24.33 -15.85 -33.38
CA LEU A 131 22.88 -15.67 -33.40
C LEU A 131 22.53 -14.64 -32.31
N ARG A 132 22.81 -13.37 -32.59
CA ARG A 132 22.39 -12.24 -31.79
C ARG A 132 21.09 -11.75 -32.39
N ILE A 133 20.01 -11.79 -31.62
CA ILE A 133 18.84 -10.94 -31.87
C ILE A 133 19.31 -9.52 -31.55
N ASP A 134 19.93 -8.84 -32.52
CA ASP A 134 20.45 -7.48 -32.27
C ASP A 134 20.43 -6.64 -33.55
N GLU A 135 19.23 -6.43 -34.07
CA GLU A 135 18.89 -5.12 -34.62
C GLU A 135 17.92 -4.45 -33.67
N VAL A 136 18.42 -3.97 -32.52
CA VAL A 136 17.70 -2.90 -31.79
C VAL A 136 17.91 -1.62 -32.60
N LEU A 137 17.02 -1.37 -33.57
CA LEU A 137 16.84 -0.04 -34.13
C LEU A 137 16.18 0.85 -33.07
N ASN A 138 16.96 1.40 -32.15
CA ASN A 138 16.54 2.57 -31.39
C ASN A 138 16.58 3.76 -32.32
N GLN A 139 15.56 4.00 -33.17
CA GLN A 139 15.52 5.28 -33.88
C GLN A 139 14.13 5.80 -34.29
N PHE A 140 13.95 7.06 -33.86
CA PHE A 140 13.12 8.15 -34.37
C PHE A 140 11.60 8.14 -34.09
N GLU A 141 11.18 9.12 -33.28
CA GLU A 141 9.81 9.66 -33.26
C GLU A 141 9.33 9.95 -34.69
N TYR A 142 8.42 9.12 -35.20
CA TYR A 142 7.53 9.55 -36.28
C TYR A 142 6.29 10.20 -35.65
N ARG A 143 6.26 11.54 -35.64
CA ARG A 143 5.03 12.28 -35.36
C ARG A 143 4.08 12.13 -36.54
N TYR A 144 2.97 11.41 -36.35
CA TYR A 144 1.79 11.55 -37.18
C TYR A 144 1.09 12.86 -36.79
N ASP A 145 1.29 13.92 -37.57
CA ASP A 145 0.43 15.09 -37.51
C ASP A 145 -0.80 14.84 -38.37
N VAL A 146 -1.95 14.66 -37.71
CA VAL A 146 -3.27 14.57 -38.36
C VAL A 146 -4.08 15.77 -37.89
N ALA A 147 -3.93 16.90 -38.59
CA ALA A 147 -4.88 18.01 -38.50
C ALA A 147 -4.94 18.84 -39.79
N SER A 148 -5.95 18.51 -40.60
CA SER A 148 -6.74 19.38 -41.49
C SER A 148 -6.29 20.83 -41.74
N ARG A 149 -6.19 21.21 -43.03
CA ARG A 149 -6.78 22.47 -43.51
C ARG A 149 -7.07 22.43 -45.02
N GLU A 150 -8.33 22.65 -45.33
CA GLU A 150 -8.88 22.96 -46.67
C GLU A 150 -8.17 24.19 -47.27
N PHE A 151 -7.95 24.21 -48.59
CA PHE A 151 -8.64 25.11 -49.54
C PHE A 151 -8.16 24.87 -51.00
N THR A 152 -9.13 25.01 -51.90
CA THR A 152 -9.19 24.97 -53.37
C THR A 152 -8.06 25.68 -54.16
N ASP A 153 -7.64 25.18 -55.34
CA ASP A 153 -8.22 25.55 -56.66
C ASP A 153 -7.42 25.02 -57.90
N THR A 154 -8.15 24.67 -58.96
CA THR A 154 -7.89 24.61 -60.43
C THR A 154 -6.63 23.99 -61.09
N ASN A 155 -6.80 22.77 -61.67
CA ASN A 155 -6.79 22.40 -63.12
C ASN A 155 -5.66 22.91 -64.09
N PRO A 156 -5.42 22.26 -65.27
CA PRO A 156 -4.75 20.99 -65.58
C PRO A 156 -3.62 21.13 -66.64
N LEU A 157 -2.76 20.12 -66.84
CA LEU A 157 -2.24 19.80 -68.18
C LEU A 157 -2.03 18.28 -68.38
N GLN A 158 -2.45 17.84 -69.55
CA GLN A 158 -2.58 16.47 -70.07
C GLN A 158 -1.27 15.87 -70.60
N GLN A 159 -1.28 14.52 -70.71
CA GLN A 159 -0.58 13.67 -71.69
C GLN A 159 0.96 13.66 -71.60
N ASP A 160 1.66 12.53 -71.61
CA ASP A 160 1.64 11.58 -72.72
C ASP A 160 2.47 10.31 -72.41
N ARG A 161 2.04 9.18 -73.00
CA ARG A 161 2.77 7.93 -73.32
C ARG A 161 3.27 7.01 -72.19
N GLN A 162 2.72 5.79 -72.02
CA GLN A 162 2.95 4.54 -72.80
C GLN A 162 4.29 3.83 -72.43
N VAL A 163 4.45 2.51 -72.29
CA VAL A 163 3.63 1.28 -72.24
C VAL A 163 4.65 0.08 -72.20
N LEU A 164 4.32 -1.04 -71.52
CA LEU A 164 4.80 -2.45 -71.66
C LEU A 164 6.30 -2.75 -71.35
N SER A 165 6.70 -3.64 -70.42
CA SER A 165 6.41 -5.07 -70.09
C SER A 165 7.39 -6.09 -70.72
N ALA A 166 7.91 -6.97 -69.84
CA ALA A 166 8.22 -8.40 -70.03
C ALA A 166 9.63 -8.87 -70.47
N ASP A 167 10.18 -9.75 -69.59
CA ASP A 167 10.86 -11.04 -69.80
C ASP A 167 12.37 -11.18 -70.21
N VAL A 168 13.09 -11.81 -69.27
CA VAL A 168 14.42 -12.48 -69.13
C VAL A 168 14.84 -13.41 -70.31
N PRO A 169 16.11 -13.94 -70.48
CA PRO A 169 16.93 -14.64 -69.46
C PRO A 169 18.51 -14.68 -69.58
N TYR A 170 19.15 -15.06 -68.46
CA TYR A 170 20.43 -15.80 -68.22
C TYR A 170 21.73 -15.55 -69.03
N SER A 171 22.83 -15.29 -68.29
CA SER A 171 24.10 -16.04 -68.46
C SER A 171 24.91 -16.07 -67.15
N ALA A 172 25.63 -17.18 -66.95
CA ALA A 172 26.23 -17.60 -65.69
C ALA A 172 27.73 -17.22 -65.53
N VAL A 173 28.08 -17.05 -64.26
CA VAL A 173 29.32 -17.11 -63.48
C VAL A 173 30.45 -18.06 -64.00
N ASN A 174 31.73 -17.65 -63.98
CA ASN A 174 32.82 -18.18 -63.09
C ASN A 174 34.25 -17.58 -63.28
N VAL A 175 34.71 -16.93 -62.19
CA VAL A 175 36.02 -16.66 -61.50
C VAL A 175 37.45 -16.92 -62.04
N SER A 176 38.36 -16.08 -61.49
CA SER A 176 39.72 -16.30 -60.88
C SER A 176 40.80 -15.42 -61.55
N ARG A 177 41.71 -14.65 -60.92
CA ARG A 177 42.47 -14.61 -59.64
C ARG A 177 42.98 -13.14 -59.49
N ILE A 178 42.95 -12.45 -58.33
CA ILE A 178 43.89 -12.45 -57.19
C ILE A 178 45.39 -12.44 -57.53
N ASP A 179 46.03 -11.35 -57.08
CA ASP A 179 47.44 -11.08 -56.75
C ASP A 179 48.48 -11.19 -57.88
N GLN A 180 49.50 -10.33 -57.98
CA GLN A 180 50.42 -9.84 -56.96
C GLN A 180 51.30 -8.75 -57.61
N ASP A 181 52.00 -7.97 -56.79
CA ASP A 181 53.04 -7.02 -57.17
C ASP A 181 53.81 -7.39 -58.44
N LEU A 182 54.04 -6.42 -59.33
CA LEU A 182 55.32 -6.32 -60.06
C LEU A 182 55.43 -4.98 -60.78
N ASN A 183 56.44 -4.24 -60.34
CA ASN A 183 57.17 -3.23 -61.09
C ASN A 183 57.29 -3.56 -62.60
N SER A 184 57.46 -2.48 -63.36
CA SER A 184 58.29 -2.37 -64.58
C SER A 184 57.49 -2.17 -65.88
N PHE A 185 57.33 -0.90 -66.27
CA PHE A 185 57.38 -0.56 -67.69
C PHE A 185 58.84 -0.60 -68.13
N ASN A 186 59.15 -1.60 -68.96
CA ASN A 186 60.46 -1.91 -69.50
C ASN A 186 60.69 -1.12 -70.80
N PHE A 187 61.75 -0.32 -70.85
CA PHE A 187 62.48 -0.07 -72.10
C PHE A 187 63.92 -0.58 -71.92
N GLN A 188 64.19 -1.69 -72.59
CA GLN A 188 65.50 -2.31 -72.87
C GLN A 188 66.37 -1.36 -73.72
N TYR A 189 67.71 -1.33 -73.73
CA TYR A 189 68.82 -2.12 -73.18
C TYR A 189 70.08 -1.22 -73.32
N GLY A 190 71.04 -1.21 -72.38
CA GLY A 190 72.42 -0.86 -72.76
C GLY A 190 73.39 -0.21 -71.74
N TRP A 191 74.01 -1.04 -70.91
CA TRP A 191 75.38 -0.97 -70.35
C TRP A 191 75.85 0.21 -69.44
N LYS A 192 76.40 -0.22 -68.30
CA LYS A 192 77.00 0.50 -67.16
C LYS A 192 78.09 1.54 -67.51
N LYS A 193 78.16 2.67 -66.77
CA LYS A 193 79.04 2.89 -65.58
C LYS A 193 79.12 4.39 -65.19
N ASN A 194 79.14 4.62 -63.86
CA ASN A 194 79.82 5.66 -63.09
C ASN A 194 79.20 7.08 -62.93
N ASP A 195 79.02 7.41 -61.64
CA ASP A 195 79.35 8.64 -60.92
C ASP A 195 78.93 10.00 -61.49
N PHE A 196 78.04 10.72 -60.80
CA PHE A 196 78.37 11.89 -59.98
C PHE A 196 77.11 12.63 -59.52
N GLU A 197 77.15 13.12 -58.28
CA GLU A 197 76.11 13.93 -57.64
C GLU A 197 75.70 15.15 -58.49
N SER A 198 74.40 15.47 -58.48
CA SER A 198 73.90 16.79 -58.86
C SER A 198 73.14 17.38 -57.68
N ARG A 199 73.86 18.17 -56.88
CA ARG A 199 73.29 19.19 -56.02
C ARG A 199 73.00 20.43 -56.86
N ARG A 200 71.83 21.01 -56.58
CA ARG A 200 71.41 22.36 -56.97
C ARG A 200 72.54 23.38 -56.74
N TYR A 201 72.70 24.30 -57.69
CA TYR A 201 73.00 25.68 -57.36
C TYR A 201 72.37 26.60 -58.40
N GLU A 202 71.69 27.59 -57.85
CA GLU A 202 71.08 28.75 -58.48
C GLU A 202 72.02 29.55 -59.41
N ASP A 203 71.37 30.27 -60.32
CA ASP A 203 71.54 31.71 -60.58
C ASP A 203 72.20 32.26 -61.88
N ILE A 204 71.35 33.06 -62.53
CA ILE A 204 71.56 34.28 -63.34
C ILE A 204 71.75 34.14 -64.86
N ARG A 205 70.65 34.41 -65.60
CA ARG A 205 70.60 35.50 -66.60
C ARG A 205 69.17 35.88 -67.02
N ASP A 206 68.60 36.79 -66.21
CA ASP A 206 68.02 38.09 -66.57
C ASP A 206 67.09 38.23 -67.79
N GLY A 207 65.87 38.71 -67.52
CA GLY A 207 65.00 39.31 -68.51
C GLY A 207 63.54 39.44 -68.06
N PHE A 208 63.18 40.62 -67.53
CA PHE A 208 61.81 41.12 -67.35
C PHE A 208 60.89 40.32 -66.40
N ASP A 209 60.78 40.79 -65.16
CA ASP A 209 59.44 40.94 -64.59
C ASP A 209 59.43 42.19 -63.70
N GLU A 210 58.44 43.05 -63.94
CA GLU A 210 58.21 44.20 -63.11
C GLU A 210 57.90 43.73 -61.68
N LEU A 211 58.11 44.61 -60.71
CA LEU A 211 57.63 44.46 -59.35
C LEU A 211 56.10 44.32 -59.33
N HIS A 212 55.61 43.10 -59.60
CA HIS A 212 54.38 42.59 -59.04
C HIS A 212 54.76 41.85 -57.77
N THR A 213 54.84 42.61 -56.66
CA THR A 213 54.36 42.03 -55.40
C THR A 213 52.89 41.73 -55.63
N GLN A 214 52.57 40.53 -56.16
CA GLN A 214 51.27 39.93 -55.91
C GLN A 214 51.07 40.08 -54.40
N PRO A 215 50.04 40.80 -53.91
CA PRO A 215 49.75 40.78 -52.49
C PRO A 215 49.63 39.30 -52.13
N SER A 216 50.38 38.85 -51.12
CA SER A 216 50.21 37.51 -50.57
C SER A 216 48.70 37.32 -50.39
N ALA A 217 48.13 36.32 -51.07
CA ALA A 217 46.71 36.06 -50.99
C ALA A 217 46.35 35.91 -49.51
N ASN A 218 45.36 36.70 -49.05
CA ASN A 218 44.94 36.72 -47.65
C ASN A 218 44.68 35.29 -47.16
N LYS A 219 45.42 34.83 -46.14
CA LYS A 219 45.21 33.49 -45.59
C LYS A 219 44.07 33.53 -44.60
N ALA A 220 43.21 32.52 -44.63
CA ALA A 220 42.13 32.42 -43.66
C ALA A 220 42.71 32.25 -42.24
N PRO A 221 42.13 32.93 -41.24
CA PRO A 221 42.52 32.78 -39.85
C PRO A 221 42.19 31.36 -39.33
N THR A 222 42.82 30.96 -38.22
CA THR A 222 42.53 29.71 -37.51
C THR A 222 41.76 30.02 -36.23
N ALA A 223 40.53 29.50 -36.13
CA ALA A 223 39.74 29.57 -34.90
C ALA A 223 40.33 28.66 -33.81
N ILE A 224 40.33 29.14 -32.57
CA ILE A 224 40.83 28.43 -31.39
C ILE A 224 39.66 28.22 -30.44
N ALA A 225 39.21 26.96 -30.36
CA ALA A 225 38.19 26.52 -29.41
C ALA A 225 38.85 26.17 -28.07
N THR A 226 38.52 26.92 -27.02
CA THR A 226 38.95 26.58 -25.65
C THR A 226 37.79 25.86 -24.94
N PRO A 227 37.97 24.62 -24.48
CA PRO A 227 36.95 23.94 -23.67
C PRO A 227 36.67 24.73 -22.39
N ALA A 228 35.39 24.81 -22.01
CA ALA A 228 34.97 25.37 -20.73
C ALA A 228 34.26 24.31 -19.89
N SER A 229 34.29 24.44 -18.56
CA SER A 229 33.58 23.54 -17.66
C SER A 229 33.09 24.26 -16.41
N GLY A 230 31.93 23.83 -15.90
CA GLY A 230 31.35 24.31 -14.65
C GLY A 230 30.24 23.38 -14.17
N ASN A 231 29.65 23.68 -13.02
CA ASN A 231 28.58 22.87 -12.44
C ASN A 231 27.22 23.48 -12.78
N GLU A 232 26.18 22.65 -12.95
CA GLU A 232 24.82 23.12 -13.29
C GLU A 232 24.25 24.12 -12.27
N ASP A 233 24.54 23.93 -10.98
CA ASP A 233 24.18 24.86 -9.89
C ASP A 233 25.33 25.77 -9.43
N GLY A 234 26.46 25.72 -10.13
CA GLY A 234 27.66 26.50 -9.81
C GLY A 234 27.60 27.95 -10.31
N GLY A 235 26.57 28.31 -11.08
CA GLY A 235 26.42 29.60 -11.73
C GLY A 235 27.11 29.70 -13.10
N ASN A 236 27.43 30.94 -13.49
CA ASN A 236 27.94 31.31 -14.81
C ASN A 236 29.28 30.65 -15.18
N ILE A 237 29.34 30.01 -16.35
CA ILE A 237 30.54 29.39 -16.95
C ILE A 237 31.18 30.39 -17.92
N SER A 238 32.45 30.73 -17.74
CA SER A 238 33.18 31.61 -18.66
C SER A 238 33.56 30.88 -19.95
N VAL A 239 33.30 31.51 -21.09
CA VAL A 239 33.58 30.97 -22.43
C VAL A 239 34.48 31.93 -23.19
N ASN A 240 35.58 31.42 -23.74
CA ASN A 240 36.53 32.19 -24.53
C ASN A 240 36.62 31.65 -25.96
N LEU A 241 36.09 32.43 -26.91
CA LEU A 241 36.20 32.16 -28.34
C LEU A 241 37.26 33.08 -28.92
N SER A 242 38.29 32.51 -29.55
CA SER A 242 39.42 33.28 -30.08
C SER A 242 39.94 32.68 -31.40
N GLY A 243 40.97 33.30 -31.97
CA GLY A 243 41.61 32.83 -33.19
C GLY A 243 42.99 33.46 -33.37
N THR A 244 43.77 32.91 -34.29
CA THR A 244 45.06 33.46 -34.72
C THR A 244 45.08 33.63 -36.22
N ASP A 245 45.87 34.58 -36.69
CA ASP A 245 46.06 34.84 -38.11
C ASP A 245 47.55 35.01 -38.40
N THR A 246 48.03 34.42 -39.50
CA THR A 246 49.46 34.34 -39.81
C THR A 246 49.98 35.53 -40.60
N ASP A 247 49.09 36.25 -41.26
CA ASP A 247 49.37 37.43 -42.11
C ASP A 247 48.50 38.64 -41.74
N GLY A 248 47.82 38.61 -40.59
CA GLY A 248 46.97 39.69 -40.11
C GLY A 248 46.55 39.57 -38.64
N THR A 249 45.37 40.11 -38.33
CA THR A 249 44.75 40.17 -37.00
C THR A 249 43.27 39.79 -37.09
N ILE A 250 42.71 39.26 -36.01
CA ILE A 250 41.27 38.92 -35.97
C ILE A 250 40.43 40.19 -35.87
N ALA A 251 39.54 40.41 -36.84
CA ALA A 251 38.62 41.54 -36.84
C ALA A 251 37.35 41.24 -36.04
N ASN A 252 36.80 40.03 -36.14
CA ASN A 252 35.61 39.61 -35.40
C ASN A 252 35.50 38.10 -35.23
N VAL A 253 34.68 37.70 -34.27
CA VAL A 253 34.26 36.32 -34.01
C VAL A 253 32.75 36.24 -34.21
N THR A 254 32.26 35.23 -34.93
CA THR A 254 30.82 35.06 -35.17
C THR A 254 30.36 33.71 -34.66
N VAL A 255 29.45 33.71 -33.69
CA VAL A 255 28.78 32.48 -33.22
C VAL A 255 27.76 32.04 -34.28
N SER A 256 27.94 30.84 -34.81
CA SER A 256 27.15 30.33 -35.95
C SER A 256 25.75 29.87 -35.52
N SER A 257 25.62 29.30 -34.32
CA SER A 257 24.34 28.97 -33.69
C SER A 257 24.45 29.05 -32.17
N LEU A 258 23.37 29.44 -31.51
CA LEU A 258 23.28 29.47 -30.06
C LEU A 258 22.92 28.08 -29.50
N PRO A 259 23.25 27.78 -28.23
CA PRO A 259 22.68 26.66 -27.51
C PRO A 259 21.15 26.68 -27.55
N PRO A 260 20.48 25.51 -27.59
CA PRO A 260 19.07 25.41 -27.28
C PRO A 260 18.77 26.04 -25.91
N ALA A 261 17.66 26.76 -25.81
CA ALA A 261 17.26 27.40 -24.56
C ALA A 261 17.12 26.42 -23.39
N SER A 262 16.81 25.14 -23.66
CA SER A 262 16.73 24.09 -22.64
C SER A 262 18.09 23.66 -22.06
N GLN A 263 19.21 24.13 -22.62
CA GLN A 263 20.55 23.85 -22.11
C GLN A 263 21.12 25.04 -21.33
N GLY A 264 20.70 26.27 -21.68
CA GLY A 264 21.18 27.48 -21.06
C GLY A 264 21.23 28.68 -22.00
N LEU A 265 21.69 29.81 -21.46
CA LEU A 265 21.79 31.09 -22.16
C LEU A 265 23.24 31.52 -22.32
N LEU A 266 23.62 31.96 -23.53
CA LEU A 266 24.92 32.56 -23.81
C LEU A 266 24.79 34.09 -23.86
N THR A 267 25.51 34.79 -22.98
CA THR A 267 25.53 36.24 -22.84
C THR A 267 26.95 36.80 -22.98
N LYS A 268 27.05 38.10 -23.25
CA LYS A 268 28.31 38.84 -23.14
C LYS A 268 28.61 39.15 -21.68
N ALA A 269 29.84 39.59 -21.39
CA ALA A 269 30.24 40.04 -20.05
C ALA A 269 29.36 41.15 -19.45
N ASP A 270 28.65 41.93 -20.27
CA ASP A 270 27.73 42.99 -19.84
C ASP A 270 26.29 42.50 -19.56
N GLY A 271 26.03 41.19 -19.74
CA GLY A 271 24.73 40.55 -19.53
C GLY A 271 23.79 40.61 -20.73
N SER A 272 24.16 41.26 -21.83
CA SER A 272 23.36 41.23 -23.06
C SER A 272 23.45 39.86 -23.77
N PRO A 273 22.36 39.38 -24.40
CA PRO A 273 22.38 38.09 -25.08
C PRO A 273 23.26 38.12 -26.34
N VAL A 274 23.95 37.02 -26.60
CA VAL A 274 24.62 36.81 -27.89
C VAL A 274 23.55 36.51 -28.95
N VAL A 275 23.71 37.07 -30.16
CA VAL A 275 22.82 36.79 -31.30
C VAL A 275 23.61 36.02 -32.36
N ALA A 276 23.12 34.84 -32.76
CA ALA A 276 23.78 34.03 -33.79
C ALA A 276 23.92 34.81 -35.11
N GLY A 277 25.07 34.68 -35.75
CA GLY A 277 25.40 35.35 -37.01
C GLY A 277 25.79 36.83 -36.87
N VAL A 278 25.74 37.43 -35.67
CA VAL A 278 26.17 38.81 -35.44
C VAL A 278 27.66 38.83 -35.05
N PRO A 279 28.52 39.60 -35.75
CA PRO A 279 29.93 39.72 -35.41
C PRO A 279 30.15 40.30 -34.01
N LEU A 280 30.96 39.62 -33.20
CA LEU A 280 31.48 40.07 -31.92
C LEU A 280 32.90 40.60 -32.09
N THR A 281 33.26 41.64 -31.35
CA THR A 281 34.66 42.04 -31.24
C THR A 281 35.49 40.94 -30.53
N PRO A 282 36.81 40.85 -30.77
CA PRO A 282 37.65 39.88 -30.07
C PRO A 282 37.55 39.97 -28.54
N ALA A 283 37.34 41.17 -27.99
CA ALA A 283 37.17 41.37 -26.55
C ALA A 283 35.83 40.83 -26.02
N GLU A 284 34.72 41.02 -26.75
CA GLU A 284 33.42 40.47 -26.38
C GLU A 284 33.42 38.93 -26.46
N ALA A 285 34.04 38.37 -27.50
CA ALA A 285 34.11 36.93 -27.72
C ALA A 285 34.99 36.18 -26.70
N ALA A 286 36.02 36.83 -26.17
CA ALA A 286 36.87 36.27 -25.12
C ALA A 286 36.23 36.29 -23.72
N GLY A 287 35.18 37.10 -23.52
CA GLY A 287 34.51 37.31 -22.24
C GLY A 287 33.05 36.84 -22.21
N LEU A 288 32.70 35.83 -23.01
CA LEU A 288 31.34 35.30 -23.02
C LEU A 288 31.04 34.53 -21.73
N ILE A 289 29.76 34.50 -21.38
CA ILE A 289 29.24 33.83 -20.20
C ILE A 289 28.11 32.89 -20.62
N PHE A 290 28.24 31.62 -20.31
CA PHE A 290 27.20 30.63 -20.44
C PHE A 290 26.56 30.35 -19.08
N THR A 291 25.25 30.55 -18.97
CA THR A 291 24.46 30.22 -17.79
C THR A 291 23.65 28.97 -18.11
N PRO A 292 23.98 27.80 -17.55
CA PRO A 292 23.16 26.59 -17.71
C PRO A 292 21.71 26.84 -17.26
N GLU A 293 20.74 26.18 -17.91
CA GLU A 293 19.41 26.08 -17.30
C GLU A 293 19.49 25.24 -16.01
N PRO A 294 18.62 25.49 -15.02
CA PRO A 294 18.56 24.66 -13.82
C PRO A 294 18.42 23.16 -14.16
N ASN A 295 19.18 22.31 -13.47
CA ASN A 295 19.20 20.86 -13.62
C ASN A 295 19.65 20.35 -15.01
N PHE A 296 20.31 21.21 -15.81
CA PHE A 296 20.94 20.77 -17.05
C PHE A 296 22.40 20.38 -16.81
N ASN A 297 22.70 19.09 -16.98
CA ASN A 297 24.04 18.56 -17.08
C ASN A 297 24.32 17.96 -18.46
N GLY A 298 25.59 17.98 -18.87
CA GLY A 298 26.02 17.43 -20.16
C GLY A 298 26.92 18.38 -20.97
N THR A 299 27.06 18.11 -22.26
CA THR A 299 27.93 18.90 -23.14
C THR A 299 27.11 19.85 -24.03
N VAL A 300 27.49 21.12 -24.03
CA VAL A 300 26.95 22.17 -24.92
C VAL A 300 28.01 22.52 -25.95
N ASN A 301 27.63 22.62 -27.22
CA ASN A 301 28.56 22.91 -28.31
C ASN A 301 28.27 24.29 -28.92
N ILE A 302 29.27 25.17 -28.93
CA ILE A 302 29.18 26.50 -29.53
C ILE A 302 29.97 26.53 -30.85
N PRO A 303 29.31 26.37 -32.02
CA PRO A 303 29.99 26.53 -33.29
C PRO A 303 30.24 28.02 -33.58
N PHE A 304 31.43 28.36 -34.04
CA PHE A 304 31.83 29.72 -34.37
C PHE A 304 32.87 29.78 -35.50
N THR A 305 32.97 30.95 -36.13
CA THR A 305 34.03 31.29 -37.09
C THR A 305 34.75 32.55 -36.64
N VAL A 306 35.98 32.74 -37.12
CA VAL A 306 36.74 33.99 -36.94
C VAL A 306 37.03 34.60 -38.30
N THR A 307 36.93 35.93 -38.41
CA THR A 307 37.22 36.68 -39.64
C THR A 307 38.37 37.64 -39.37
N ASP A 308 39.36 37.66 -40.26
CA ASP A 308 40.53 38.54 -40.16
C ASP A 308 40.23 39.99 -40.61
N ASN A 309 41.22 40.88 -40.47
CA ASN A 309 41.13 42.29 -40.87
C ASN A 309 41.19 42.54 -42.39
N GLN A 310 41.30 41.48 -43.20
CA GLN A 310 41.32 41.49 -44.66
C GLN A 310 40.09 40.77 -45.27
N GLY A 311 39.21 40.21 -44.44
CA GLY A 311 37.91 39.64 -44.79
C GLY A 311 37.88 38.13 -45.04
N ALA A 312 38.96 37.36 -44.83
CA ALA A 312 38.87 35.90 -44.90
C ALA A 312 38.36 35.31 -43.58
N THR A 313 37.58 34.23 -43.70
CA THR A 313 36.91 33.56 -42.57
C THR A 313 37.44 32.15 -42.39
N SER A 314 37.64 31.74 -41.15
CA SER A 314 38.04 30.37 -40.81
C SER A 314 36.96 29.34 -41.17
N PRO A 315 37.30 28.05 -41.31
CA PRO A 315 36.34 26.98 -41.11
C PRO A 315 35.63 27.08 -39.76
N VAL A 316 34.45 26.47 -39.62
CA VAL A 316 33.71 26.43 -38.34
C VAL A 316 34.51 25.61 -37.32
N ALA A 317 34.78 26.21 -36.17
CA ALA A 317 35.28 25.52 -34.98
C ALA A 317 34.14 25.37 -33.97
N VAL A 318 34.25 24.39 -33.08
CA VAL A 318 33.25 24.12 -32.04
C VAL A 318 33.93 24.22 -30.68
N ALA A 319 33.46 25.13 -29.83
CA ALA A 319 33.87 25.22 -28.43
C ALA A 319 32.92 24.37 -27.55
N PRO A 320 33.39 23.26 -26.96
CA PRO A 320 32.58 22.47 -26.04
C PRO A 320 32.56 23.11 -24.64
N ILE A 321 31.40 23.10 -24.01
CA ILE A 321 31.18 23.45 -22.61
C ILE A 321 30.68 22.20 -21.90
N THR A 322 31.40 21.72 -20.89
CA THR A 322 30.98 20.61 -20.05
C THR A 322 30.30 21.14 -18.79
N VAL A 323 29.02 20.84 -18.62
CA VAL A 323 28.25 21.12 -17.42
C VAL A 323 28.21 19.85 -16.56
N ASN A 324 28.88 19.90 -15.42
CA ASN A 324 28.94 18.79 -14.46
C ASN A 324 27.65 18.72 -13.65
N SER A 325 27.17 17.50 -13.40
CA SER A 325 26.03 17.29 -12.53
C SER A 325 26.35 17.62 -11.08
N VAL A 326 25.36 18.14 -10.36
CA VAL A 326 25.36 18.37 -8.92
C VAL A 326 24.16 17.62 -8.36
N ASN A 327 24.33 16.92 -7.22
CA ASN A 327 23.23 16.19 -6.64
C ASN A 327 22.16 17.14 -6.09
N ASP A 328 20.96 17.07 -6.64
CA ASP A 328 19.80 17.82 -6.18
C ASP A 328 19.13 17.17 -4.97
N ALA A 329 18.48 17.97 -4.13
CA ALA A 329 17.72 17.40 -3.02
C ALA A 329 16.39 16.84 -3.54
N PRO A 330 15.97 15.65 -3.12
CA PRO A 330 14.68 15.10 -3.52
C PRO A 330 13.54 15.94 -2.93
N THR A 331 12.33 15.79 -3.51
CA THR A 331 11.09 16.41 -3.01
C THR A 331 10.17 15.35 -2.42
N ALA A 332 9.80 15.48 -1.14
CA ALA A 332 8.78 14.66 -0.51
C ALA A 332 7.36 15.21 -0.77
N ALA A 333 6.37 14.32 -0.93
CA ALA A 333 4.99 14.71 -1.24
C ALA A 333 4.12 14.85 0.02
N ASN A 334 3.28 15.89 0.09
CA ASN A 334 2.25 15.95 1.12
C ASN A 334 1.10 14.99 0.78
N GLY A 335 0.37 14.55 1.80
CA GLY A 335 -0.77 13.66 1.62
C GLY A 335 -1.79 13.79 2.74
N SER A 336 -2.83 12.95 2.69
CA SER A 336 -3.80 12.84 3.76
C SER A 336 -4.34 11.43 3.90
N LEU A 337 -4.85 11.09 5.08
CA LEU A 337 -5.64 9.90 5.35
C LEU A 337 -6.88 10.25 6.18
N SER A 338 -7.94 9.47 6.02
CA SER A 338 -9.20 9.60 6.76
C SER A 338 -9.52 8.26 7.43
N PRO A 339 -8.85 7.93 8.55
CA PRO A 339 -9.12 6.69 9.28
C PRO A 339 -10.54 6.69 9.86
N THR A 340 -11.08 5.50 10.03
CA THR A 340 -12.29 5.25 10.82
C THR A 340 -11.89 4.69 12.19
N GLU A 341 -12.83 4.73 13.12
CA GLU A 341 -12.74 3.96 14.36
C GLU A 341 -12.63 2.45 14.06
N ASP A 342 -12.31 1.63 15.07
CA ASP A 342 -12.29 0.15 15.02
C ASP A 342 -11.07 -0.51 14.37
N ASN A 343 -9.86 0.00 14.68
CA ASN A 343 -8.57 -0.67 14.44
C ASN A 343 -8.28 -1.14 13.01
N THR A 344 -9.02 -0.68 12.00
CA THR A 344 -8.77 -1.09 10.62
C THR A 344 -7.47 -0.42 10.14
N PRO A 345 -6.41 -1.18 9.82
CA PRO A 345 -5.14 -0.59 9.38
C PRO A 345 -5.32 0.15 8.06
N MET A 346 -4.92 1.42 8.02
CA MET A 346 -4.98 2.26 6.82
C MET A 346 -3.57 2.51 6.27
N THR A 347 -3.35 2.27 4.99
CA THR A 347 -2.06 2.53 4.33
C THR A 347 -1.71 4.02 4.39
N VAL A 348 -0.47 4.31 4.78
CA VAL A 348 0.13 5.65 4.75
C VAL A 348 0.93 5.77 3.45
N ALA A 349 0.45 6.58 2.52
CA ALA A 349 1.10 6.78 1.23
C ALA A 349 2.30 7.74 1.34
N LEU A 350 3.46 7.20 1.66
CA LEU A 350 4.72 7.95 1.61
C LEU A 350 5.22 8.02 0.17
N ALA A 351 5.47 9.23 -0.34
CA ALA A 351 5.94 9.45 -1.71
C ALA A 351 7.01 10.54 -1.79
N GLY A 352 7.83 10.48 -2.84
CA GLY A 352 8.82 11.48 -3.16
C GLY A 352 9.35 11.29 -4.59
N SER A 353 9.95 12.34 -5.14
CA SER A 353 10.56 12.36 -6.47
C SER A 353 11.90 13.05 -6.41
N ASP A 354 12.79 12.67 -7.31
CA ASP A 354 14.12 13.23 -7.43
C ASP A 354 14.40 13.53 -8.91
N VAL A 355 15.07 14.65 -9.20
CA VAL A 355 15.21 15.17 -10.57
C VAL A 355 16.38 14.53 -11.32
N ASP A 356 17.42 14.17 -10.59
CA ASP A 356 18.69 13.61 -11.09
C ASP A 356 19.02 12.25 -10.45
N GLY A 357 18.16 11.75 -9.56
CA GLY A 357 18.36 10.52 -8.81
C GLY A 357 17.12 9.67 -8.55
N THR A 358 17.20 8.85 -7.52
CA THR A 358 16.14 7.95 -7.04
C THR A 358 16.03 8.03 -5.53
N ILE A 359 14.84 7.76 -4.98
CA ILE A 359 14.65 7.75 -3.53
C ILE A 359 15.24 6.47 -2.92
N ALA A 360 16.24 6.63 -2.05
CA ALA A 360 16.88 5.52 -1.34
C ALA A 360 16.19 5.18 -0.02
N SER A 361 15.59 6.15 0.67
CA SER A 361 14.89 5.88 1.93
C SER A 361 13.86 6.94 2.33
N TYR A 362 12.98 6.55 3.25
CA TYR A 362 11.96 7.39 3.87
C TYR A 362 12.21 7.43 5.39
N THR A 363 12.22 8.61 5.99
CA THR A 363 12.40 8.74 7.46
C THR A 363 11.20 9.47 8.05
N ILE A 364 10.42 8.78 8.89
CA ILE A 364 9.33 9.41 9.66
C ILE A 364 9.93 10.04 10.92
N THR A 365 9.68 11.34 11.12
CA THR A 365 10.28 12.15 12.20
C THR A 365 9.32 12.39 13.36
N SER A 366 8.01 12.43 13.08
CA SER A 366 6.96 12.51 14.10
C SER A 366 5.64 11.91 13.57
N GLY A 367 4.75 11.56 14.48
CA GLY A 367 3.44 10.98 14.15
C GLY A 367 2.52 10.82 15.36
N PRO A 368 1.49 9.98 15.24
CA PRO A 368 0.52 9.71 16.31
C PRO A 368 1.15 9.23 17.61
N THR A 369 0.54 9.61 18.74
CA THR A 369 0.86 9.06 20.07
C THR A 369 0.26 7.66 20.24
N THR A 370 0.75 6.90 21.21
CA THR A 370 0.21 5.54 21.49
C THR A 370 -1.26 5.53 21.89
N ALA A 371 -1.80 6.65 22.39
CA ALA A 371 -3.22 6.78 22.70
C ALA A 371 -4.08 6.98 21.44
N GLN A 372 -3.50 7.56 20.37
CA GLN A 372 -4.17 7.77 19.08
C GLN A 372 -4.06 6.55 18.17
N GLY A 373 -2.95 5.81 18.27
CA GLY A 373 -2.70 4.61 17.47
C GLY A 373 -1.22 4.32 17.28
N ALA A 374 -0.91 3.41 16.36
CA ALA A 374 0.44 2.99 16.04
C ALA A 374 0.70 3.06 14.53
N LEU A 375 1.92 3.43 14.16
CA LEU A 375 2.44 3.23 12.81
C LEU A 375 3.18 1.90 12.76
N VAL A 376 2.82 1.06 11.79
CA VAL A 376 3.41 -0.27 11.59
C VAL A 376 3.79 -0.47 10.13
N TYR A 377 4.72 -1.36 9.85
CA TYR A 377 5.10 -1.77 8.50
C TYR A 377 5.40 -3.27 8.46
N ASP A 378 5.42 -3.83 7.25
CA ASP A 378 5.75 -5.23 7.00
C ASP A 378 7.22 -5.38 6.58
N ASN A 379 7.84 -6.52 6.86
CA ASN A 379 9.24 -6.73 6.50
C ASN A 379 9.37 -7.15 5.02
N ASP A 380 9.65 -6.18 4.15
CA ASP A 380 9.97 -6.38 2.73
C ASP A 380 8.93 -7.20 1.95
N GLY A 381 7.64 -6.90 2.17
CA GLY A 381 6.53 -7.58 1.49
C GLY A 381 6.10 -8.91 2.09
N ASN A 382 6.72 -9.35 3.20
CA ASN A 382 6.24 -10.48 3.99
C ASN A 382 5.46 -9.97 5.21
N PRO A 383 4.12 -10.09 5.25
CA PRO A 383 3.33 -9.61 6.38
C PRO A 383 3.73 -10.35 7.66
N THR A 384 4.30 -9.63 8.61
CA THR A 384 4.64 -10.17 9.93
C THR A 384 3.44 -10.10 10.85
N THR A 385 3.18 -11.15 11.62
CA THR A 385 2.15 -11.17 12.68
C THR A 385 2.83 -11.39 14.04
N PRO A 386 2.92 -10.38 14.92
CA PRO A 386 2.41 -9.00 14.76
C PRO A 386 3.27 -8.12 13.81
N PRO A 387 2.70 -7.05 13.22
CA PRO A 387 3.42 -6.06 12.42
C PRO A 387 4.54 -5.36 13.20
N ILE A 388 5.58 -4.88 12.49
CA ILE A 388 6.72 -4.18 13.12
C ILE A 388 6.35 -2.72 13.33
N ALA A 389 6.53 -2.19 14.55
CA ALA A 389 6.32 -0.77 14.84
C ALA A 389 7.35 0.09 14.10
N VAL A 390 6.91 1.19 13.48
CA VAL A 390 7.82 2.13 12.79
C VAL A 390 8.65 2.89 13.83
N PRO A 391 9.99 2.77 13.81
CA PRO A 391 10.86 3.57 14.67
C PRO A 391 11.04 4.98 14.06
N PHE A 392 10.69 6.02 14.83
CA PHE A 392 10.94 7.40 14.39
C PHE A 392 12.44 7.68 14.23
N ASN A 393 12.77 8.54 13.27
CA ASN A 393 14.13 8.96 12.92
C ASN A 393 15.04 7.81 12.47
N THR A 394 14.45 6.74 11.94
CA THR A 394 15.17 5.61 11.35
C THR A 394 14.76 5.47 9.87
N PRO A 395 15.71 5.35 8.93
CA PRO A 395 15.40 5.17 7.52
C PRO A 395 14.67 3.85 7.25
N LEU A 396 13.56 3.93 6.51
CA LEU A 396 12.85 2.81 5.91
C LEU A 396 13.25 2.67 4.44
N THR A 397 13.43 1.43 3.97
CA THR A 397 13.62 1.17 2.53
C THR A 397 12.35 1.53 1.75
N PRO A 398 12.41 1.75 0.42
CA PRO A 398 11.21 1.98 -0.38
C PRO A 398 10.18 0.84 -0.27
N VAL A 399 10.64 -0.41 -0.11
CA VAL A 399 9.75 -1.57 0.07
C VAL A 399 9.04 -1.52 1.42
N GLN A 400 9.75 -1.19 2.50
CA GLN A 400 9.15 -1.04 3.83
C GLN A 400 8.18 0.15 3.87
N ALA A 401 8.59 1.29 3.33
CA ALA A 401 7.80 2.52 3.28
C ALA A 401 6.45 2.30 2.57
N ALA A 402 6.43 1.50 1.49
CA ALA A 402 5.21 1.15 0.76
C ALA A 402 4.20 0.33 1.58
N THR A 403 4.63 -0.28 2.69
CA THR A 403 3.78 -1.12 3.57
C THR A 403 3.38 -0.40 4.85
N VAL A 404 3.78 0.85 5.05
CA VAL A 404 3.45 1.59 6.27
C VAL A 404 1.93 1.74 6.38
N LYS A 405 1.40 1.39 7.55
CA LYS A 405 0.00 1.52 7.93
C LYS A 405 -0.13 2.26 9.24
N PHE A 406 -1.18 3.07 9.34
CA PHE A 406 -1.67 3.61 10.60
C PHE A 406 -2.77 2.69 11.12
N VAL A 407 -2.61 2.23 12.36
CA VAL A 407 -3.60 1.45 13.10
C VAL A 407 -4.10 2.33 14.24
N PRO A 408 -5.34 2.86 14.15
CA PRO A 408 -5.94 3.58 15.26
C PRO A 408 -5.93 2.74 16.54
N ALA A 409 -5.80 3.39 17.69
CA ALA A 409 -6.03 2.71 18.95
C ALA A 409 -7.49 2.25 19.01
N ALA A 410 -7.75 1.15 19.74
CA ALA A 410 -9.12 0.67 19.90
C ALA A 410 -9.97 1.75 20.55
N ASN A 411 -11.16 1.97 20.00
CA ASN A 411 -12.17 2.89 20.53
C ASN A 411 -11.67 4.35 20.64
N TYR A 412 -10.71 4.71 19.80
CA TYR A 412 -10.21 6.07 19.74
C TYR A 412 -10.93 6.85 18.65
N ASN A 413 -11.65 7.88 19.07
CA ASN A 413 -12.17 8.93 18.22
C ASN A 413 -11.55 10.30 18.56
N GLY A 414 -11.55 11.20 17.57
CA GLY A 414 -11.01 12.57 17.72
C GLY A 414 -9.69 12.82 16.96
N PRO A 415 -8.95 13.88 17.33
CA PRO A 415 -7.87 14.43 16.52
C PRO A 415 -6.57 13.62 16.62
N VAL A 416 -6.00 13.28 15.46
CA VAL A 416 -4.75 12.52 15.36
C VAL A 416 -3.60 13.43 14.93
N ALA A 417 -2.42 13.25 15.55
CA ALA A 417 -1.24 14.01 15.16
C ALA A 417 -0.79 13.68 13.72
N PRO A 418 -0.39 14.68 12.91
CA PRO A 418 0.05 14.45 11.55
C PRO A 418 1.37 13.66 11.50
N ILE A 419 1.55 12.90 10.43
CA ILE A 419 2.78 12.14 10.18
C ILE A 419 3.73 13.03 9.38
N VAL A 420 4.91 13.33 9.92
CA VAL A 420 5.91 14.18 9.27
C VAL A 420 7.10 13.32 8.85
N TYR A 421 7.52 13.43 7.59
CA TYR A 421 8.59 12.60 7.06
C TYR A 421 9.49 13.35 6.07
N THR A 422 10.69 12.82 5.85
CA THR A 422 11.62 13.25 4.79
C THR A 422 11.93 12.06 3.88
N VAL A 423 12.35 12.34 2.65
CA VAL A 423 12.95 11.34 1.75
C VAL A 423 14.44 11.65 1.57
N THR A 424 15.24 10.63 1.31
CA THR A 424 16.68 10.78 1.02
C THR A 424 16.99 10.06 -0.27
N ASP A 425 17.74 10.74 -1.15
CA ASP A 425 18.12 10.20 -2.46
C ASP A 425 19.20 9.11 -2.35
N ASN A 426 19.59 8.55 -3.50
CA ASN A 426 20.65 7.55 -3.63
C ASN A 426 22.08 8.10 -3.48
N GLN A 427 22.24 9.40 -3.25
CA GLN A 427 23.53 10.05 -2.96
C GLN A 427 23.63 10.57 -1.51
N GLY A 428 22.55 10.44 -0.73
CA GLY A 428 22.48 10.77 0.69
C GLY A 428 21.94 12.17 1.02
N LEU A 429 21.40 12.94 0.07
CA LEU A 429 20.84 14.26 0.35
C LEU A 429 19.35 14.15 0.76
N PRO A 430 18.94 14.76 1.88
CA PRO A 430 17.56 14.70 2.35
C PRO A 430 16.70 15.84 1.77
N SER A 431 15.41 15.55 1.59
CA SER A 431 14.39 16.53 1.25
C SER A 431 14.07 17.48 2.41
N ALA A 432 13.37 18.58 2.10
CA ALA A 432 12.56 19.26 3.10
C ALA A 432 11.46 18.32 3.66
N PRO A 433 10.97 18.53 4.90
CA PRO A 433 9.90 17.71 5.47
C PRO A 433 8.57 17.85 4.72
N ALA A 434 7.90 16.73 4.49
CA ALA A 434 6.51 16.67 4.04
C ALA A 434 5.60 16.15 5.16
N THR A 435 4.31 16.47 5.04
CA THR A 435 3.29 16.10 6.02
C THR A 435 2.19 15.26 5.38
N ILE A 436 1.88 14.14 6.03
CA ILE A 436 0.63 13.42 5.81
C ILE A 436 -0.35 13.86 6.91
N THR A 437 -1.38 14.60 6.51
CA THR A 437 -2.46 15.01 7.43
C THR A 437 -3.32 13.80 7.76
N VAL A 438 -3.42 13.47 9.05
CA VAL A 438 -4.40 12.49 9.52
C VAL A 438 -5.66 13.26 9.91
N ASN A 439 -6.75 13.07 9.18
CA ASN A 439 -8.02 13.68 9.54
C ASN A 439 -8.55 13.06 10.84
N ASP A 440 -9.34 13.84 11.58
CA ASP A 440 -9.98 13.40 12.82
C ASP A 440 -10.75 12.09 12.59
N ILE A 441 -10.60 11.14 13.52
CA ILE A 441 -11.35 9.89 13.49
C ILE A 441 -12.78 10.21 13.93
N PRO A 442 -13.79 10.02 13.05
CA PRO A 442 -15.17 10.25 13.43
C PRO A 442 -15.60 9.20 14.47
N PRO A 443 -16.46 9.58 15.43
CA PRO A 443 -17.04 8.61 16.35
C PRO A 443 -17.93 7.63 15.57
N ASN A 444 -17.71 6.35 15.80
CA ASN A 444 -18.60 5.25 15.50
C ASN A 444 -19.21 4.80 16.82
N ASN A 445 -20.53 4.61 16.84
CA ASN A 445 -21.20 4.25 18.09
C ASN A 445 -20.96 2.77 18.41
N ASP A 446 -20.35 2.50 19.55
CA ASP A 446 -20.26 1.19 20.15
C ASP A 446 -21.57 0.84 20.89
N ALA A 447 -21.97 -0.43 20.85
CA ALA A 447 -23.12 -0.86 21.64
C ALA A 447 -22.75 -0.92 23.13
N PRO A 448 -23.71 -0.68 24.04
CA PRO A 448 -23.47 -0.89 25.46
C PRO A 448 -23.11 -2.36 25.73
N VAL A 449 -22.45 -2.58 26.86
CA VAL A 449 -22.14 -3.92 27.39
C VAL A 449 -22.90 -4.08 28.70
N ALA A 450 -23.88 -4.98 28.70
CA ALA A 450 -24.67 -5.32 29.87
C ALA A 450 -23.91 -6.30 30.78
N VAL A 451 -24.07 -6.16 32.09
CA VAL A 451 -23.48 -7.07 33.07
C VAL A 451 -24.57 -7.63 33.97
N ASP A 452 -24.66 -8.96 34.05
CA ASP A 452 -25.66 -9.65 34.86
C ASP A 452 -25.75 -9.13 36.30
N ASP A 453 -26.98 -8.94 36.77
CA ASP A 453 -27.31 -8.43 38.09
C ASP A 453 -27.61 -9.54 39.09
N LEU A 454 -27.14 -9.36 40.33
CA LEU A 454 -27.44 -10.24 41.44
C LEU A 454 -27.98 -9.45 42.63
N ALA A 455 -29.18 -9.82 43.07
CA ALA A 455 -29.81 -9.28 44.28
C ALA A 455 -30.30 -10.40 45.20
N SER A 456 -30.63 -10.04 46.44
CA SER A 456 -31.24 -10.95 47.40
C SER A 456 -32.22 -10.21 48.29
N THR A 457 -33.28 -10.89 48.71
CA THR A 457 -34.32 -10.32 49.57
C THR A 457 -34.93 -11.40 50.46
N PRO A 458 -35.37 -11.08 51.69
CA PRO A 458 -36.21 -11.99 52.46
C PRO A 458 -37.50 -12.35 51.70
N ILE A 459 -38.14 -13.45 52.09
CA ILE A 459 -39.46 -13.81 51.58
C ILE A 459 -40.44 -12.64 51.75
N ASN A 460 -41.36 -12.47 50.82
CA ASN A 460 -42.40 -11.43 50.83
C ASN A 460 -41.89 -9.97 50.87
N THR A 461 -40.59 -9.75 50.69
CA THR A 461 -39.99 -8.42 50.83
C THR A 461 -39.52 -7.90 49.47
N ALA A 462 -39.93 -6.68 49.13
CA ALA A 462 -39.51 -6.02 47.90
C ALA A 462 -38.06 -5.51 48.00
N VAL A 463 -37.34 -5.51 46.87
CA VAL A 463 -35.93 -5.06 46.78
C VAL A 463 -35.75 -4.10 45.60
N PRO A 464 -35.12 -2.93 45.79
CA PRO A 464 -34.78 -2.04 44.69
C PRO A 464 -33.67 -2.63 43.83
N LEU A 465 -33.73 -2.38 42.52
CA LEU A 465 -32.74 -2.83 41.54
C LEU A 465 -32.13 -1.61 40.84
N ASN A 466 -30.84 -1.70 40.54
CA ASN A 466 -30.12 -0.67 39.79
C ASN A 466 -29.39 -1.33 38.60
N LEU A 467 -30.15 -1.64 37.56
CA LEU A 467 -29.73 -2.53 36.48
C LEU A 467 -28.63 -1.94 35.59
N ALA A 468 -28.59 -0.61 35.43
CA ALA A 468 -27.57 0.04 34.60
C ALA A 468 -26.28 0.39 35.38
N ALA A 469 -26.15 -0.05 36.64
CA ALA A 469 -25.08 0.43 37.52
C ALA A 469 -23.70 -0.14 37.19
N ASN A 470 -23.68 -1.38 36.71
CA ASN A 470 -22.52 -2.18 36.34
C ASN A 470 -22.37 -2.33 34.82
N ASP A 471 -23.33 -1.83 34.04
CA ASP A 471 -23.24 -1.75 32.60
C ASP A 471 -22.24 -0.66 32.17
N THR A 472 -21.61 -0.87 31.03
CA THR A 472 -20.61 0.07 30.49
C THR A 472 -20.85 0.35 29.03
N ASP A 473 -20.45 1.54 28.61
CA ASP A 473 -20.44 1.95 27.22
C ASP A 473 -19.05 2.47 26.86
N VAL A 474 -18.54 2.07 25.71
CA VAL A 474 -17.18 2.40 25.29
C VAL A 474 -17.05 3.88 24.96
N ASP A 475 -18.10 4.49 24.40
CA ASP A 475 -18.17 5.92 24.10
C ASP A 475 -18.37 6.76 25.36
N GLY A 476 -18.64 6.12 26.50
CA GLY A 476 -18.96 6.77 27.76
C GLY A 476 -20.38 7.34 27.80
N ASP A 477 -21.25 6.83 26.92
CA ASP A 477 -22.64 7.27 26.83
C ASP A 477 -23.46 6.92 28.08
N ALA A 478 -24.43 7.78 28.38
CA ALA A 478 -25.33 7.59 29.50
C ALA A 478 -26.38 6.52 29.15
N LEU A 479 -26.31 5.39 29.83
CA LEU A 479 -27.16 4.23 29.56
C LEU A 479 -28.54 4.31 30.22
N THR A 480 -29.54 3.73 29.54
CA THR A 480 -30.92 3.63 30.04
C THR A 480 -31.50 2.23 29.83
N ILE A 481 -32.45 1.84 30.68
CA ILE A 481 -33.13 0.55 30.53
C ILE A 481 -34.27 0.70 29.52
N GLN A 482 -34.14 0.03 28.38
CA GLN A 482 -35.14 0.04 27.31
C GLN A 482 -36.32 -0.87 27.63
N SER A 483 -36.07 -2.08 28.14
CA SER A 483 -37.12 -3.05 28.46
C SER A 483 -36.74 -3.98 29.59
N ILE A 484 -37.76 -4.54 30.25
CA ILE A 484 -37.62 -5.58 31.27
C ILE A 484 -38.56 -6.72 30.90
N ASN A 485 -38.06 -7.95 30.84
CA ASN A 485 -38.81 -9.14 30.46
C ASN A 485 -39.63 -8.94 29.17
N ASN A 486 -39.00 -8.36 28.15
CA ASN A 486 -39.58 -7.99 26.85
C ASN A 486 -40.73 -6.95 26.91
N VAL A 487 -40.89 -6.24 28.02
CA VAL A 487 -41.83 -5.12 28.13
C VAL A 487 -41.06 -3.81 28.05
N THR A 488 -41.27 -3.06 26.97
CA THR A 488 -40.65 -1.74 26.76
C THR A 488 -41.07 -0.76 27.86
N LEU A 489 -40.09 -0.08 28.44
CA LEU A 489 -40.33 0.95 29.44
C LEU A 489 -40.77 2.25 28.75
N THR A 490 -41.74 2.93 29.37
CA THR A 490 -42.22 4.25 28.93
C THR A 490 -41.75 5.28 29.95
N PRO A 491 -40.77 6.14 29.62
CA PRO A 491 -40.25 7.14 30.54
C PRO A 491 -41.36 8.00 31.17
N GLY A 492 -41.26 8.26 32.47
CA GLY A 492 -42.25 9.06 33.22
C GLY A 492 -43.55 8.32 33.56
N THR A 493 -43.71 7.06 33.17
CA THR A 493 -44.93 6.28 33.42
C THR A 493 -44.63 5.15 34.41
N ALA A 494 -45.46 5.01 35.45
CA ALA A 494 -45.36 3.87 36.34
C ALA A 494 -45.85 2.60 35.63
N GLN A 495 -45.06 1.52 35.68
CA GLN A 495 -45.37 0.24 35.05
C GLN A 495 -45.24 -0.91 36.05
N ILE A 496 -46.09 -1.92 35.89
CA ILE A 496 -46.03 -3.18 36.65
C ILE A 496 -45.82 -4.29 35.64
N ILE A 497 -44.69 -4.97 35.75
CA ILE A 497 -44.20 -5.94 34.77
C ILE A 497 -44.16 -7.31 35.46
N PRO A 498 -45.04 -8.25 35.08
CA PRO A 498 -44.96 -9.62 35.58
C PRO A 498 -43.66 -10.27 35.11
N VAL A 499 -42.97 -10.93 36.03
CA VAL A 499 -41.75 -11.72 35.76
C VAL A 499 -41.91 -13.10 36.41
N PRO A 500 -41.11 -14.10 36.03
CA PRO A 500 -41.12 -15.38 36.76
C PRO A 500 -40.92 -15.17 38.26
N ASN A 501 -41.83 -15.75 39.06
CA ASN A 501 -41.78 -15.74 40.53
C ASN A 501 -41.87 -14.36 41.20
N GLY A 502 -42.31 -13.32 40.49
CA GLY A 502 -42.55 -12.01 41.10
C GLY A 502 -43.08 -10.96 40.12
N THR A 503 -42.95 -9.71 40.52
CA THR A 503 -43.34 -8.54 39.72
C THR A 503 -42.26 -7.47 39.83
N VAL A 504 -41.96 -6.81 38.73
CA VAL A 504 -41.12 -5.61 38.71
C VAL A 504 -42.00 -4.38 38.62
N ASN A 505 -41.89 -3.50 39.61
CA ASN A 505 -42.55 -2.21 39.65
C ASN A 505 -41.54 -1.13 39.23
N VAL A 506 -41.86 -0.41 38.15
CA VAL A 506 -41.12 0.78 37.72
C VAL A 506 -41.94 2.00 38.09
N SER A 507 -41.37 2.91 38.88
CA SER A 507 -42.04 4.16 39.25
C SER A 507 -41.96 5.20 38.12
N ALA A 508 -42.79 6.25 38.18
CA ALA A 508 -42.70 7.38 37.25
C ALA A 508 -41.34 8.11 37.30
N ALA A 509 -40.58 7.98 38.40
CA ALA A 509 -39.24 8.52 38.54
C ALA A 509 -38.14 7.57 38.03
N GLY A 510 -38.50 6.40 37.47
CA GLY A 510 -37.54 5.41 36.98
C GLY A 510 -36.97 4.47 38.03
N VAL A 511 -37.38 4.57 39.30
CA VAL A 511 -36.98 3.59 40.34
C VAL A 511 -37.57 2.23 40.01
N ILE A 512 -36.71 1.22 39.89
CA ILE A 512 -37.06 -0.18 39.61
C ILE A 512 -37.05 -0.96 40.92
N THR A 513 -38.09 -1.73 41.19
CA THR A 513 -38.21 -2.56 42.41
C THR A 513 -38.79 -3.91 42.06
N PHE A 514 -38.14 -4.99 42.48
CA PHE A 514 -38.68 -6.34 42.37
C PHE A 514 -39.43 -6.71 43.65
N THR A 515 -40.62 -7.27 43.50
CA THR A 515 -41.43 -7.84 44.58
C THR A 515 -41.68 -9.32 44.29
N PRO A 516 -41.23 -10.25 45.15
CA PRO A 516 -41.47 -11.67 44.95
C PRO A 516 -42.96 -12.01 45.07
N ASN A 517 -43.38 -13.10 44.43
CA ASN A 517 -44.70 -13.68 44.67
C ASN A 517 -44.84 -14.06 46.15
N LEU A 518 -46.05 -13.91 46.70
CA LEU A 518 -46.33 -14.23 48.10
C LEU A 518 -45.92 -15.69 48.41
N ASN A 519 -45.15 -15.85 49.49
CA ASN A 519 -44.61 -17.09 50.02
C ASN A 519 -43.66 -17.85 49.06
N TYR A 520 -43.16 -17.19 48.02
CA TYR A 520 -42.17 -17.79 47.13
C TYR A 520 -40.78 -17.80 47.76
N THR A 521 -40.09 -18.94 47.68
CA THR A 521 -38.69 -19.10 48.09
C THR A 521 -37.88 -19.63 46.91
N GLY A 522 -36.68 -19.10 46.69
CA GLY A 522 -35.79 -19.51 45.59
C GLY A 522 -35.45 -18.38 44.62
N PRO A 523 -34.79 -18.69 43.49
CA PRO A 523 -34.34 -17.69 42.53
C PRO A 523 -35.45 -17.23 41.58
N ALA A 524 -35.62 -15.91 41.46
CA ALA A 524 -36.35 -15.28 40.36
C ALA A 524 -35.35 -14.78 39.30
N VAL A 525 -35.58 -15.11 38.03
CA VAL A 525 -34.67 -14.77 36.92
C VAL A 525 -35.46 -14.13 35.78
N PHE A 526 -34.97 -13.01 35.27
CA PHE A 526 -35.54 -12.29 34.13
C PHE A 526 -34.49 -11.40 33.45
N ASP A 527 -34.69 -11.10 32.17
CA ASP A 527 -33.77 -10.27 31.40
C ASP A 527 -34.18 -8.80 31.38
N TYR A 528 -33.21 -7.92 31.12
CA TYR A 528 -33.42 -6.52 30.76
C TYR A 528 -32.61 -6.18 29.51
N VAL A 529 -33.02 -5.10 28.84
CA VAL A 529 -32.29 -4.53 27.70
C VAL A 529 -31.81 -3.15 28.08
N VAL A 530 -30.50 -2.93 28.03
CA VAL A 530 -29.88 -1.61 28.17
C VAL A 530 -29.68 -1.00 26.78
N THR A 531 -29.85 0.32 26.68
CA THR A 531 -29.70 1.07 25.43
C THR A 531 -28.89 2.34 25.66
N ASP A 532 -28.07 2.67 24.68
CA ASP A 532 -27.41 3.97 24.57
C ASP A 532 -28.37 5.03 23.96
N PRO A 533 -27.96 6.31 23.85
CA PRO A 533 -28.74 7.37 23.21
C PRO A 533 -28.94 7.23 21.69
N THR A 534 -28.12 6.45 20.99
CA THR A 534 -28.23 6.26 19.53
C THR A 534 -29.17 5.11 19.16
N GLY A 535 -29.49 4.26 20.14
CA GLY A 535 -30.41 3.14 20.06
C GLY A 535 -29.72 1.78 19.94
N ALA A 536 -28.40 1.67 20.09
CA ALA A 536 -27.76 0.36 20.20
C ALA A 536 -28.03 -0.24 21.58
N THR A 537 -28.04 -1.56 21.66
CA THR A 537 -28.56 -2.29 22.82
C THR A 537 -27.77 -3.55 23.14
N ASP A 538 -27.79 -3.94 24.40
CA ASP A 538 -27.35 -5.25 24.87
C ASP A 538 -28.30 -5.80 25.94
N VAL A 539 -28.20 -7.10 26.23
CA VAL A 539 -29.09 -7.84 27.13
C VAL A 539 -28.34 -8.29 28.37
N GLY A 540 -28.85 -7.94 29.55
CA GLY A 540 -28.36 -8.46 30.83
C GLY A 540 -29.41 -9.34 31.52
N THR A 541 -28.97 -10.29 32.34
CA THR A 541 -29.86 -11.13 33.14
C THR A 541 -29.83 -10.72 34.61
N VAL A 542 -31.01 -10.60 35.23
CA VAL A 542 -31.16 -10.35 36.65
C VAL A 542 -31.49 -11.65 37.38
N THR A 543 -30.75 -11.94 38.44
CA THR A 543 -31.09 -13.01 39.41
C THR A 543 -31.39 -12.41 40.77
N VAL A 544 -32.58 -12.66 41.30
CA VAL A 544 -32.97 -12.28 42.67
C VAL A 544 -33.16 -13.54 43.52
N ASN A 545 -32.31 -13.73 44.53
CA ASN A 545 -32.45 -14.84 45.48
C ASN A 545 -33.44 -14.45 46.58
N VAL A 546 -34.62 -15.09 46.58
CA VAL A 546 -35.63 -14.90 47.62
C VAL A 546 -35.37 -15.88 48.75
N GLY A 547 -35.25 -15.34 49.96
CA GLY A 547 -34.91 -16.07 51.18
C GLY A 547 -35.90 -17.20 51.53
N THR A 548 -35.47 -18.07 52.43
CA THR A 548 -36.31 -19.14 52.96
C THR A 548 -37.31 -18.62 53.98
N ASN A 549 -38.44 -19.30 54.12
CA ASN A 549 -39.39 -19.05 55.19
C ASN A 549 -38.81 -19.42 56.57
N ASN A 550 -38.87 -18.48 57.52
CA ASN A 550 -38.58 -18.66 58.93
C ASN A 550 -39.81 -19.24 59.65
N PRO A 551 -39.65 -20.28 60.48
CA PRO A 551 -40.76 -20.76 61.30
C PRO A 551 -41.32 -19.68 62.24
N PRO A 552 -42.63 -19.70 62.52
CA PRO A 552 -43.22 -18.79 63.48
C PRO A 552 -42.79 -19.13 64.91
N THR A 553 -43.22 -18.30 65.86
CA THR A 553 -43.06 -18.50 67.30
C THR A 553 -44.38 -18.29 68.01
N SER A 554 -44.55 -19.00 69.13
CA SER A 554 -45.67 -18.85 70.06
C SER A 554 -45.16 -18.84 71.51
N VAL A 555 -46.08 -18.80 72.47
CA VAL A 555 -45.78 -18.85 73.91
C VAL A 555 -46.83 -19.70 74.63
N ASP A 556 -46.42 -20.30 75.75
CA ASP A 556 -47.32 -21.04 76.64
C ASP A 556 -48.46 -20.15 77.17
N VAL A 557 -49.66 -20.72 77.31
CA VAL A 557 -50.85 -19.99 77.77
C VAL A 557 -51.54 -20.69 78.92
N LEU A 558 -51.53 -20.05 80.10
CA LEU A 558 -52.27 -20.54 81.26
C LEU A 558 -53.74 -20.11 81.23
N LYS A 559 -54.66 -21.08 81.42
CA LYS A 559 -56.10 -20.83 81.60
C LYS A 559 -56.59 -21.33 82.96
N THR A 560 -57.44 -20.54 83.60
CA THR A 560 -58.21 -20.95 84.78
C THR A 560 -59.67 -21.06 84.39
N ILE A 561 -60.26 -22.23 84.65
CA ILE A 561 -61.66 -22.54 84.32
C ILE A 561 -62.37 -23.02 85.59
N ALA A 562 -63.69 -22.88 85.63
CA ALA A 562 -64.49 -23.56 86.63
C ALA A 562 -64.54 -25.07 86.32
N GLU A 563 -64.59 -25.92 87.35
CA GLU A 563 -64.86 -27.34 87.15
C GLU A 563 -66.19 -27.54 86.41
N ASP A 564 -66.30 -28.64 85.68
CA ASP A 564 -67.49 -29.03 84.89
C ASP A 564 -67.91 -28.05 83.80
N THR A 565 -67.11 -27.01 83.52
CA THR A 565 -67.39 -26.01 82.49
C THR A 565 -66.46 -26.18 81.30
N PRO A 566 -66.97 -26.50 80.10
CA PRO A 566 -66.15 -26.54 78.90
C PRO A 566 -65.54 -25.18 78.56
N LEU A 567 -64.29 -25.19 78.10
CA LEU A 567 -63.56 -24.04 77.58
C LEU A 567 -63.57 -24.08 76.06
N VAL A 568 -64.19 -23.08 75.44
CA VAL A 568 -64.03 -22.82 74.00
C VAL A 568 -62.71 -22.11 73.79
N LEU A 569 -61.81 -22.73 73.02
CA LEU A 569 -60.52 -22.15 72.68
C LEU A 569 -60.67 -21.21 71.47
N GLY A 570 -60.15 -20.00 71.60
CA GLY A 570 -60.14 -18.98 70.57
C GLY A 570 -58.74 -18.74 70.00
N THR A 571 -58.65 -17.96 68.91
CA THR A 571 -57.36 -17.66 68.27
C THR A 571 -56.39 -16.91 69.19
N ALA A 572 -56.91 -16.13 70.13
CA ALA A 572 -56.11 -15.45 71.14
C ALA A 572 -55.43 -16.40 72.15
N ASP A 573 -55.83 -17.66 72.18
CA ASP A 573 -55.21 -18.70 73.02
C ASP A 573 -53.96 -19.31 72.36
N PHE A 574 -53.69 -18.92 71.11
CA PHE A 574 -52.55 -19.37 70.32
C PHE A 574 -51.79 -18.13 69.82
N ALA A 575 -50.93 -17.58 70.68
CA ALA A 575 -50.11 -16.43 70.33
C ALA A 575 -49.29 -16.71 69.06
N PHE A 576 -49.13 -15.73 68.20
CA PHE A 576 -48.41 -15.89 66.94
C PHE A 576 -47.53 -14.69 66.68
N ALA A 577 -46.24 -14.94 66.43
CA ALA A 577 -45.30 -13.96 65.93
C ALA A 577 -44.38 -14.62 64.91
N ASP A 578 -44.11 -13.92 63.82
CA ASP A 578 -43.28 -14.40 62.73
C ASP A 578 -42.26 -13.32 62.34
N ALA A 579 -41.06 -13.75 61.97
CA ALA A 579 -39.98 -12.85 61.56
C ALA A 579 -40.16 -12.40 60.09
N ASP A 580 -40.87 -13.17 59.28
CA ASP A 580 -41.10 -12.89 57.88
C ASP A 580 -42.28 -11.93 57.68
N LEU A 581 -42.08 -10.97 56.78
CA LEU A 581 -43.04 -9.92 56.54
C LEU A 581 -44.36 -10.50 55.99
N GLY A 582 -45.47 -10.12 56.62
CA GLY A 582 -46.82 -10.44 56.14
C GLY A 582 -47.31 -11.86 56.46
N GLN A 583 -46.55 -12.67 57.21
CA GLN A 583 -47.02 -13.98 57.65
C GLN A 583 -48.16 -13.87 58.67
N THR A 584 -49.09 -14.82 58.59
CA THR A 584 -50.25 -14.91 59.49
C THR A 584 -50.44 -16.32 60.04
N LEU A 585 -51.11 -16.45 61.18
CA LEU A 585 -51.50 -17.75 61.74
C LEU A 585 -52.56 -18.41 60.84
N VAL A 586 -52.25 -19.57 60.27
CA VAL A 586 -53.18 -20.31 59.41
C VAL A 586 -53.74 -21.56 60.08
N ASN A 587 -52.90 -22.29 60.83
CA ASN A 587 -53.32 -23.50 61.53
C ASN A 587 -52.66 -23.63 62.91
N VAL A 588 -53.26 -24.46 63.76
CA VAL A 588 -52.68 -24.93 65.02
C VAL A 588 -52.67 -26.46 65.00
N ARG A 589 -51.51 -27.07 65.18
CA ARG A 589 -51.39 -28.52 65.37
C ARG A 589 -51.41 -28.85 66.85
N ILE A 590 -52.24 -29.81 67.25
CA ILE A 590 -52.22 -30.35 68.63
C ILE A 590 -51.20 -31.47 68.68
N ASP A 591 -50.05 -31.26 69.31
CA ASP A 591 -48.95 -32.23 69.35
C ASP A 591 -49.17 -33.32 70.40
N VAL A 592 -49.65 -32.94 71.59
CA VAL A 592 -49.94 -33.85 72.71
C VAL A 592 -51.33 -33.54 73.25
N LEU A 593 -52.16 -34.56 73.45
CA LEU A 593 -53.51 -34.41 74.01
C LEU A 593 -53.50 -34.20 75.53
N PRO A 594 -54.55 -33.60 76.11
CA PRO A 594 -54.62 -33.44 77.55
C PRO A 594 -54.68 -34.77 78.28
N THR A 595 -53.91 -34.90 79.37
CA THR A 595 -53.93 -36.10 80.23
C THR A 595 -55.22 -36.26 81.02
N ASN A 596 -55.92 -35.15 81.29
CA ASN A 596 -57.22 -35.12 81.96
C ASN A 596 -58.21 -34.28 81.14
N GLY A 597 -59.46 -34.73 81.04
CA GLY A 597 -60.47 -34.13 80.16
C GLY A 597 -60.30 -34.56 78.70
N SER A 598 -60.94 -33.85 77.77
CA SER A 598 -60.87 -34.13 76.34
C SER A 598 -60.88 -32.85 75.50
N LEU A 599 -60.17 -32.88 74.37
CA LEU A 599 -60.29 -31.88 73.30
C LEU A 599 -61.24 -32.41 72.23
N THR A 600 -62.17 -31.58 71.78
CA THR A 600 -63.07 -31.89 70.67
C THR A 600 -63.05 -30.77 69.63
N LEU A 601 -63.17 -31.15 68.35
CA LEU A 601 -63.33 -30.26 67.21
C LEU A 601 -64.70 -30.53 66.59
N ASN A 602 -65.58 -29.52 66.59
CA ASN A 602 -66.97 -29.68 66.14
C ASN A 602 -67.68 -30.87 66.86
N GLY A 603 -67.35 -31.08 68.14
CA GLY A 603 -67.89 -32.18 68.96
C GLY A 603 -67.24 -33.55 68.74
N ASN A 604 -66.31 -33.70 67.79
CA ASN A 604 -65.57 -34.94 67.57
C ASN A 604 -64.23 -34.94 68.33
N PRO A 605 -63.77 -36.06 68.91
CA PRO A 605 -62.47 -36.12 69.59
C PRO A 605 -61.30 -35.68 68.69
N VAL A 606 -60.44 -34.82 69.20
CA VAL A 606 -59.18 -34.43 68.56
C VAL A 606 -58.12 -35.51 68.79
N LEU A 607 -57.31 -35.79 67.77
CA LEU A 607 -56.17 -36.72 67.84
C LEU A 607 -54.85 -35.95 67.95
N ALA A 608 -53.84 -36.56 68.57
CA ALA A 608 -52.48 -36.03 68.52
C ALA A 608 -51.98 -35.95 67.06
N GLY A 609 -51.34 -34.84 66.71
CA GLY A 609 -50.96 -34.46 65.35
C GLY A 609 -52.07 -33.82 64.52
N ALA A 610 -53.29 -33.66 65.03
CA ALA A 610 -54.37 -33.01 64.29
C ALA A 610 -54.05 -31.53 64.03
N VAL A 611 -54.13 -31.12 62.76
CA VAL A 611 -53.97 -29.74 62.30
C VAL A 611 -55.36 -29.10 62.20
N ILE A 612 -55.60 -28.07 63.00
CA ILE A 612 -56.89 -27.39 63.13
C ILE A 612 -56.76 -26.01 62.51
N SER A 613 -57.69 -25.68 61.62
CA SER A 613 -57.66 -24.39 60.91
C SER A 613 -57.97 -23.22 61.86
N VAL A 614 -57.33 -22.07 61.61
CA VAL A 614 -57.64 -20.84 62.35
C VAL A 614 -59.12 -20.45 62.19
N ALA A 615 -59.75 -20.81 61.08
CA ALA A 615 -61.18 -20.57 60.82
C ALA A 615 -62.07 -21.40 61.75
N ASP A 616 -61.76 -22.68 61.97
CA ASP A 616 -62.51 -23.53 62.91
C ASP A 616 -62.33 -23.04 64.36
N ILE A 617 -61.12 -22.62 64.72
CA ILE A 617 -60.83 -22.05 66.06
C ILE A 617 -61.61 -20.74 66.25
N ALA A 618 -61.59 -19.85 65.26
CA ALA A 618 -62.35 -18.60 65.28
C ALA A 618 -63.87 -18.82 65.34
N ALA A 619 -64.37 -19.92 64.77
CA ALA A 619 -65.77 -20.33 64.87
C ALA A 619 -66.14 -20.93 66.24
N GLY A 620 -65.17 -21.10 67.15
CA GLY A 620 -65.39 -21.69 68.48
C GLY A 620 -65.54 -23.21 68.46
N SER A 621 -65.06 -23.87 67.40
CA SER A 621 -65.25 -25.31 67.20
C SER A 621 -64.31 -26.17 68.04
N LEU A 622 -63.21 -25.61 68.54
CA LEU A 622 -62.24 -26.31 69.39
C LEU A 622 -62.59 -26.10 70.87
N VAL A 623 -62.95 -27.19 71.55
CA VAL A 623 -63.47 -27.15 72.92
C VAL A 623 -62.73 -28.14 73.81
N PHE A 624 -62.16 -27.65 74.91
CA PHE A 624 -61.66 -28.47 76.00
C PHE A 624 -62.76 -28.71 77.03
N THR A 625 -63.02 -29.98 77.39
CA THR A 625 -63.99 -30.36 78.43
C THR A 625 -63.29 -31.07 79.57
N PRO A 626 -63.28 -30.53 80.81
CA PRO A 626 -62.71 -31.23 81.95
C PRO A 626 -63.52 -32.49 82.29
N ALA A 627 -62.89 -33.50 82.89
CA ALA A 627 -63.61 -34.63 83.46
C ALA A 627 -64.57 -34.19 84.59
N LEU A 628 -65.68 -34.90 84.73
CA LEU A 628 -66.76 -34.54 85.67
C LEU A 628 -66.29 -34.57 87.14
N ASN A 629 -66.63 -33.53 87.90
CA ASN A 629 -66.27 -33.27 89.30
C ASN A 629 -64.76 -33.24 89.58
N ALA A 630 -63.93 -33.02 88.56
CA ALA A 630 -62.48 -33.03 88.69
C ALA A 630 -61.91 -31.61 88.76
N ASN A 631 -61.02 -31.38 89.73
CA ASN A 631 -60.39 -30.09 89.97
C ASN A 631 -58.92 -30.25 90.38
N GLY A 632 -58.15 -29.17 90.29
CA GLY A 632 -56.75 -29.14 90.70
C GLY A 632 -55.97 -27.97 90.09
N VAL A 633 -54.79 -27.70 90.66
CA VAL A 633 -53.80 -26.78 90.07
C VAL A 633 -53.01 -27.56 89.02
N ALA A 634 -52.79 -26.95 87.84
CA ALA A 634 -52.21 -27.62 86.67
C ALA A 634 -52.98 -28.91 86.30
N TYR A 635 -54.32 -28.83 86.34
CA TYR A 635 -55.22 -29.97 86.16
C TYR A 635 -55.00 -30.75 84.86
N ALA A 636 -54.84 -30.04 83.75
CA ALA A 636 -54.56 -30.59 82.43
C ALA A 636 -53.57 -29.69 81.70
N ASN A 637 -52.76 -30.28 80.81
CA ASN A 637 -51.93 -29.59 79.83
C ASN A 637 -52.00 -30.37 78.52
N PHE A 638 -51.95 -29.68 77.39
CA PHE A 638 -51.81 -30.26 76.06
C PHE A 638 -50.80 -29.38 75.33
N THR A 639 -50.05 -29.92 74.37
CA THR A 639 -49.08 -29.09 73.64
C THR A 639 -49.54 -28.82 72.22
N PHE A 640 -49.17 -27.66 71.70
CA PHE A 640 -49.54 -27.21 70.36
C PHE A 640 -48.39 -26.51 69.63
N SER A 641 -48.46 -26.53 68.31
CA SER A 641 -47.56 -25.83 67.39
C SER A 641 -48.38 -24.92 66.47
N VAL A 642 -47.97 -23.67 66.28
CA VAL A 642 -48.61 -22.71 65.38
C VAL A 642 -47.99 -22.78 63.98
N GLN A 643 -48.81 -22.62 62.93
CA GLN A 643 -48.36 -22.63 61.54
C GLN A 643 -48.54 -21.26 60.88
N ASP A 644 -47.49 -20.80 60.19
CA ASP A 644 -47.54 -19.59 59.37
C ASP A 644 -48.25 -19.83 58.02
N SER A 645 -48.40 -18.75 57.24
CA SER A 645 -49.05 -18.80 55.92
C SER A 645 -48.17 -19.32 54.78
N ALA A 646 -46.87 -19.50 54.98
CA ALA A 646 -45.98 -20.22 54.05
C ALA A 646 -45.85 -21.71 54.37
N GLY A 647 -46.48 -22.17 55.47
CA GLY A 647 -46.63 -23.56 55.84
C GLY A 647 -45.62 -24.09 56.87
N ALA A 648 -44.74 -23.27 57.45
CA ALA A 648 -43.87 -23.74 58.52
C ALA A 648 -44.58 -23.73 59.88
N PHE A 649 -44.30 -24.75 60.69
CA PHE A 649 -44.70 -24.79 62.10
C PHE A 649 -43.57 -24.26 62.96
N ASP A 650 -43.90 -23.63 64.08
CA ASP A 650 -42.92 -23.32 65.10
C ASP A 650 -42.16 -24.57 65.56
N THR A 651 -40.89 -24.39 65.88
CA THR A 651 -39.94 -25.51 66.03
C THR A 651 -40.00 -26.17 67.41
N VAL A 652 -40.65 -25.51 68.38
CA VAL A 652 -40.80 -25.98 69.75
C VAL A 652 -42.27 -25.88 70.12
N PRO A 653 -42.96 -27.00 70.42
CA PRO A 653 -44.34 -26.98 70.88
C PRO A 653 -44.51 -26.20 72.19
N ASN A 654 -45.64 -25.52 72.33
CA ASN A 654 -46.03 -24.70 73.46
C ASN A 654 -47.15 -25.40 74.24
N THR A 655 -47.38 -24.99 75.49
CA THR A 655 -48.28 -25.66 76.44
C THR A 655 -49.48 -24.83 76.85
#